data_AF-A0A935ZMW1-F1
#
_entry.id   AF-A0A935ZMW1-F1
#
_cell.length_a   1.000
_cell.length_b   1.000
_cell.length_c   1.000
_cell.angle_alpha   90.00
_cell.angle_beta   90.00
_cell.angle_gamma   90.00
#
_symmetry.space_group_name_H-M   'P 1'
#
loop_
_entity.id
_entity.type
_entity.pdbx_description
1 polymer ?
#
loop_
_entity_poly.entity_id
_entity_poly.type
_entity_poly.pdbx_seq_one_letter_code
_entity_poly.pdbx_strand_id
1 'polypeptide(L)'
;MLRAHALRAATRALPVAVAGLAGCAEPEGLTRSDPAAVTVRFDFDHRPLPDIPLPNDIATRPDPTSATGLRINASMLAPTGYERRTRELIDGLDGWGVYQPINIPFTGPIDVMGLRDRHDDDDYDTADDAIYLINIDRSSSEFGQLQHIDVGQGNYPIILERLDKYGSNDPHEWNINLVFDENDEDRNRNGVLDPAEDANRNGMLDPGEDENGNGVLDLAEDIDADGVLDRPNYFPGRAPAKDDLAGRADALMSFYERETNTLVVAPLVPLRERTRYAVVVTKRLHDTEGDPVGSPFAYVNHTAQTDDLEPLLEVLPDGLAVDDIAFAFSYTTESITKDWIAVREGLYGEGPQAHFADEFPAQLQRLFPLKDTSPGSKFEGKNPFVLHQEDWRAVLGVLLMAFFEGGDTTSQQFQAIVDGHDYIDFHAQGTYLSPQLFDRFDDDLKRLPLDLQSWPTELEKTAATARAEEIPFWLIMPRKEVSVRGQGKQAPVVLLGHGYTSNRATELLGFAGFLAQFGVAAISTDNVSHGVPITPEQEDMFRPLMRAAGLEPAIDAVLFARGGDQDGDGFHDQDLDKDGTIDSGADFWTAYLFHMRDMVRQSALDYMQLIRIIRSWDGKRKWMLDLDGDGKAEEVDVDGDGVTDLAGDFDGDGIVDIGSESPIYVMGGSLGGIMATTLGGLEPEIDAVIPIAGAGRLMDVGNRSQQGGVPEAVLMRVMGPLFLATTGDDGLTRVHSQVTELNHLADIPITTLSGLRPGDTMIAENLENGEHGCSYLLPEASGGTGVTARARVVALRRRRCGRTAVLSRRRAGAR
;
A
#
# COMPACT_ATOMS: atom_id res chain seq x y z
N MET A 1 -37.05 -64.29 14.68
CA MET A 1 -36.93 -65.09 13.45
C MET A 1 -36.92 -64.16 12.25
N LEU A 2 -35.82 -64.20 11.49
CA LEU A 2 -35.64 -63.83 10.07
C LEU A 2 -35.89 -62.42 9.50
N ARG A 3 -34.99 -62.10 8.57
CA ARG A 3 -34.66 -60.89 7.78
C ARG A 3 -35.57 -60.65 6.54
N ALA A 4 -35.72 -59.36 6.18
CA ALA A 4 -35.39 -58.69 4.90
C ALA A 4 -36.10 -58.93 3.53
N HIS A 5 -36.19 -57.81 2.79
CA HIS A 5 -35.93 -57.54 1.34
C HIS A 5 -37.03 -57.59 0.25
N ALA A 6 -37.37 -56.38 -0.24
CA ALA A 6 -37.03 -55.75 -1.54
C ALA A 6 -37.57 -56.25 -2.92
N LEU A 7 -37.75 -55.23 -3.78
CA LEU A 7 -37.96 -55.15 -5.25
C LEU A 7 -39.38 -55.26 -5.86
N ARG A 8 -39.81 -54.18 -6.53
CA ARG A 8 -40.15 -54.09 -7.97
C ARG A 8 -40.89 -52.78 -8.30
N ALA A 9 -40.48 -52.07 -9.35
CA ALA A 9 -41.38 -51.64 -10.44
C ALA A 9 -40.60 -50.98 -11.59
N ALA A 10 -41.04 -51.29 -12.81
CA ALA A 10 -40.34 -51.10 -14.07
C ALA A 10 -40.90 -49.93 -14.91
N THR A 11 -39.98 -49.31 -15.66
CA THR A 11 -40.08 -48.69 -17.00
C THR A 11 -41.45 -48.55 -17.70
N ARG A 12 -41.78 -47.31 -18.07
CA ARG A 12 -42.49 -46.95 -19.31
C ARG A 12 -41.95 -45.63 -19.87
N ALA A 13 -41.43 -45.69 -21.09
CA ALA A 13 -41.02 -44.55 -21.91
C ALA A 13 -42.17 -44.10 -22.82
N LEU A 14 -42.32 -42.78 -23.00
CA LEU A 14 -43.06 -42.15 -24.09
C LEU A 14 -42.29 -40.88 -24.52
N PRO A 15 -42.15 -40.57 -25.82
CA PRO A 15 -41.20 -39.58 -26.32
C PRO A 15 -41.83 -38.18 -26.39
N VAL A 16 -41.16 -37.17 -25.84
CA VAL A 16 -41.39 -35.76 -26.18
C VAL A 16 -40.30 -35.38 -27.18
N ALA A 17 -40.69 -35.22 -28.44
CA ALA A 17 -39.84 -34.80 -29.52
C ALA A 17 -40.34 -33.45 -30.07
N VAL A 18 -39.39 -32.51 -30.14
CA VAL A 18 -39.34 -31.33 -31.03
C VAL A 18 -40.24 -30.14 -30.67
N ALA A 19 -39.78 -29.34 -29.72
CA ALA A 19 -39.96 -27.88 -29.71
C ALA A 19 -38.71 -27.26 -29.07
N GLY A 20 -37.72 -26.91 -29.90
CA GLY A 20 -36.43 -26.39 -29.42
C GLY A 20 -35.33 -26.40 -30.49
N LEU A 21 -35.67 -26.05 -31.73
CA LEU A 21 -34.70 -25.66 -32.76
C LEU A 21 -35.06 -24.23 -33.19
N ALA A 22 -35.03 -23.30 -32.24
CA ALA A 22 -34.67 -21.93 -32.57
C ALA A 22 -33.14 -21.96 -32.67
N GLY A 23 -32.60 -21.63 -33.84
CA GLY A 23 -31.18 -21.76 -34.13
C GLY A 23 -30.34 -20.98 -33.14
N CYS A 24 -29.47 -21.68 -32.39
CA CYS A 24 -28.26 -21.05 -31.91
C CYS A 24 -27.40 -20.80 -33.15
N ALA A 25 -27.42 -19.58 -33.67
CA ALA A 25 -26.31 -19.12 -34.49
C ALA A 25 -25.02 -19.32 -33.66
N GLU A 26 -23.92 -19.71 -34.32
CA GLU A 26 -22.64 -19.69 -33.63
C GLU A 26 -22.40 -18.26 -33.12
N PRO A 27 -21.92 -18.07 -31.88
CA PRO A 27 -21.61 -16.75 -31.37
C PRO A 27 -20.68 -16.02 -32.35
N GLU A 28 -21.10 -14.86 -32.85
CA GLU A 28 -20.30 -14.01 -33.72
C GLU A 28 -19.54 -12.97 -32.88
N GLY A 29 -18.32 -12.63 -33.30
CA GLY A 29 -17.58 -11.49 -32.74
C GLY A 29 -17.95 -10.18 -33.43
N LEU A 30 -17.35 -9.07 -33.00
CA LEU A 30 -17.62 -7.74 -33.55
C LEU A 30 -17.33 -7.65 -35.06
N THR A 31 -16.16 -8.15 -35.47
CA THR A 31 -15.75 -8.28 -36.86
C THR A 31 -14.75 -9.43 -37.00
N ARG A 32 -14.60 -9.95 -38.22
CA ARG A 32 -13.62 -11.01 -38.53
C ARG A 32 -12.20 -10.49 -38.33
N SER A 33 -11.34 -11.32 -37.75
CA SER A 33 -9.91 -11.03 -37.64
C SER A 33 -9.17 -11.46 -38.90
N ASP A 34 -8.08 -10.77 -39.19
CA ASP A 34 -7.10 -11.21 -40.18
C ASP A 34 -6.12 -12.21 -39.55
N PRO A 35 -5.59 -13.19 -40.32
CA PRO A 35 -4.50 -14.03 -39.84
C PRO A 35 -3.24 -13.19 -39.56
N ALA A 36 -2.62 -13.41 -38.41
CA ALA A 36 -1.35 -12.77 -38.03
C ALA A 36 -0.36 -13.81 -37.49
N ALA A 37 0.94 -13.55 -37.67
CA ALA A 37 2.00 -14.41 -37.13
C ALA A 37 2.14 -14.25 -35.62
N VAL A 38 2.10 -13.00 -35.14
CA VAL A 38 2.03 -12.64 -33.73
C VAL A 38 0.59 -12.26 -33.38
N THR A 39 0.06 -12.87 -32.34
CA THR A 39 -1.28 -12.58 -31.82
C THR A 39 -1.21 -12.21 -30.35
N VAL A 40 -2.25 -11.55 -29.85
CA VAL A 40 -2.49 -11.52 -28.40
C VAL A 40 -2.57 -12.96 -27.90
N ARG A 41 -1.92 -13.22 -26.77
CA ARG A 41 -1.89 -14.54 -26.14
C ARG A 41 -3.15 -14.74 -25.29
N PHE A 42 -3.70 -15.94 -25.36
CA PHE A 42 -4.92 -16.28 -24.64
C PHE A 42 -4.92 -17.76 -24.21
N ASP A 43 -4.29 -18.06 -23.07
CA ASP A 43 -4.17 -19.40 -22.51
C ASP A 43 -4.79 -19.48 -21.10
N PHE A 44 -6.01 -19.98 -21.01
CA PHE A 44 -6.72 -20.21 -19.75
C PHE A 44 -6.16 -21.37 -18.91
N ASP A 45 -5.42 -22.28 -19.55
CA ASP A 45 -4.88 -23.49 -18.92
C ASP A 45 -3.48 -23.27 -18.34
N HIS A 46 -2.85 -22.13 -18.64
CA HIS A 46 -1.64 -21.70 -17.96
C HIS A 46 -1.86 -21.66 -16.42
N ARG A 47 -0.82 -22.05 -15.68
CA ARG A 47 -0.85 -22.15 -14.21
C ARG A 47 0.39 -21.45 -13.63
N PRO A 48 0.26 -20.80 -12.46
CA PRO A 48 -0.91 -20.78 -11.56
C PRO A 48 -2.05 -19.82 -11.98
N LEU A 49 -1.76 -18.87 -12.87
CA LEU A 49 -2.70 -17.90 -13.42
C LEU A 49 -2.78 -18.04 -14.94
N PRO A 50 -3.93 -17.72 -15.57
CA PRO A 50 -4.06 -17.73 -17.03
C PRO A 50 -3.13 -16.69 -17.67
N ASP A 51 -2.68 -16.98 -18.88
CA ASP A 51 -1.84 -16.09 -19.69
C ASP A 51 -2.74 -15.40 -20.73
N ILE A 52 -3.42 -14.34 -20.29
CA ILE A 52 -4.43 -13.56 -21.02
C ILE A 52 -4.20 -12.07 -20.72
N PRO A 53 -4.77 -11.13 -21.50
CA PRO A 53 -4.78 -9.73 -21.11
C PRO A 53 -5.49 -9.53 -19.77
N LEU A 54 -4.91 -8.74 -18.88
CA LEU A 54 -5.48 -8.37 -17.58
C LEU A 54 -5.27 -6.88 -17.33
N PRO A 55 -6.26 -6.14 -16.79
CA PRO A 55 -7.60 -6.57 -16.39
C PRO A 55 -8.48 -7.01 -17.57
N ASN A 56 -9.43 -7.93 -17.34
CA ASN A 56 -10.35 -8.39 -18.38
C ASN A 56 -11.63 -8.99 -17.79
N ASP A 57 -12.80 -8.56 -18.25
CA ASP A 57 -14.10 -9.05 -17.77
C ASP A 57 -14.31 -10.55 -18.02
N ILE A 58 -13.59 -11.17 -18.96
CA ILE A 58 -13.62 -12.63 -19.13
C ILE A 58 -13.07 -13.39 -17.91
N ALA A 59 -12.23 -12.74 -17.10
CA ALA A 59 -11.71 -13.25 -15.84
C ALA A 59 -12.53 -12.79 -14.63
N THR A 60 -13.82 -12.47 -14.86
CA THR A 60 -14.81 -12.18 -13.82
C THR A 60 -15.91 -13.24 -13.83
N ARG A 61 -16.77 -13.21 -12.80
CA ARG A 61 -18.01 -13.96 -12.73
C ARG A 61 -19.20 -13.00 -12.59
N PRO A 62 -20.35 -13.30 -13.21
CA PRO A 62 -21.57 -12.55 -12.95
C PRO A 62 -22.00 -12.69 -11.48
N ASP A 63 -22.30 -11.57 -10.85
CA ASP A 63 -22.91 -11.48 -9.52
C ASP A 63 -23.88 -10.29 -9.47
N PRO A 64 -25.20 -10.51 -9.64
CA PRO A 64 -26.18 -9.41 -9.63
C PRO A 64 -26.34 -8.73 -8.27
N THR A 65 -25.69 -9.24 -7.21
CA THR A 65 -25.67 -8.61 -5.89
C THR A 65 -24.53 -7.62 -5.71
N SER A 66 -23.49 -7.67 -6.56
CA SER A 66 -22.40 -6.69 -6.55
C SER A 66 -22.83 -5.38 -7.23
N ALA A 67 -22.10 -4.29 -7.00
CA ALA A 67 -22.49 -2.98 -7.54
C ALA A 67 -22.34 -2.87 -9.06
N THR A 68 -21.43 -3.62 -9.66
CA THR A 68 -21.16 -3.65 -11.10
C THR A 68 -21.86 -4.82 -11.82
N GLY A 69 -22.46 -5.74 -11.06
CA GLY A 69 -22.95 -7.01 -11.59
C GLY A 69 -21.87 -8.07 -11.80
N LEU A 70 -20.61 -7.79 -11.46
CA LEU A 70 -19.45 -8.68 -11.62
C LEU A 70 -18.67 -8.86 -10.30
N ARG A 71 -17.92 -9.95 -10.20
CA ARG A 71 -16.80 -10.10 -9.25
C ARG A 71 -15.58 -10.70 -9.94
N ILE A 72 -14.38 -10.34 -9.49
CA ILE A 72 -13.15 -10.96 -9.98
C ILE A 72 -13.20 -12.48 -9.73
N ASN A 73 -12.70 -13.27 -10.68
CA ASN A 73 -12.64 -14.73 -10.57
C ASN A 73 -11.19 -15.18 -10.43
N ALA A 74 -10.65 -15.10 -9.21
CA ALA A 74 -9.24 -15.39 -8.95
C ALA A 74 -9.01 -16.89 -8.67
N SER A 75 -7.91 -17.45 -9.17
CA SER A 75 -7.52 -18.83 -8.86
C SER A 75 -6.97 -18.96 -7.45
N MET A 76 -7.56 -19.83 -6.63
CA MET A 76 -7.05 -20.13 -5.27
C MET A 76 -5.82 -21.06 -5.27
N LEU A 77 -5.38 -21.54 -6.44
CA LEU A 77 -4.14 -22.28 -6.60
C LEU A 77 -2.96 -21.32 -6.51
N ALA A 78 -2.45 -21.13 -5.30
CA ALA A 78 -1.29 -20.30 -5.04
C ALA A 78 -0.18 -21.11 -4.32
N PRO A 79 1.09 -20.80 -4.59
CA PRO A 79 2.22 -21.42 -3.91
C PRO A 79 2.31 -21.13 -2.40
N THR A 80 1.88 -19.95 -1.95
CA THR A 80 1.94 -19.55 -0.54
C THR A 80 0.54 -19.33 0.06
N GLY A 81 0.42 -19.47 1.38
CA GLY A 81 -0.81 -19.13 2.11
C GLY A 81 -1.16 -17.65 2.00
N TYR A 82 -0.14 -16.78 2.05
CA TYR A 82 -0.26 -15.34 1.86
C TYR A 82 -0.87 -14.99 0.49
N GLU A 83 -0.35 -15.57 -0.59
CA GLU A 83 -0.84 -15.29 -1.93
C GLU A 83 -2.25 -15.86 -2.13
N ARG A 84 -2.52 -17.07 -1.65
CA ARG A 84 -3.88 -17.64 -1.68
C ARG A 84 -4.88 -16.71 -1.00
N ARG A 85 -4.54 -16.22 0.19
CA ARG A 85 -5.40 -15.30 0.96
C ARG A 85 -5.61 -13.97 0.26
N THR A 86 -4.55 -13.40 -0.30
CA THR A 86 -4.65 -12.16 -1.09
C THR A 86 -5.61 -12.36 -2.26
N ARG A 87 -5.53 -13.50 -2.95
CA ARG A 87 -6.45 -13.85 -4.05
C ARG A 87 -7.88 -14.07 -3.56
N GLU A 88 -8.11 -14.66 -2.38
CA GLU A 88 -9.45 -14.76 -1.76
C GLU A 88 -10.09 -13.39 -1.57
N LEU A 89 -9.31 -12.39 -1.15
CA LEU A 89 -9.79 -11.03 -0.97
C LEU A 89 -10.03 -10.31 -2.32
N ILE A 90 -9.13 -10.50 -3.29
CA ILE A 90 -9.29 -9.99 -4.68
C ILE A 90 -10.55 -10.58 -5.32
N ASP A 91 -10.82 -11.87 -5.12
CA ASP A 91 -12.02 -12.56 -5.60
C ASP A 91 -13.33 -11.94 -5.06
N GLY A 92 -13.24 -11.23 -3.93
CA GLY A 92 -14.33 -10.47 -3.35
C GLY A 92 -14.57 -9.10 -3.99
N LEU A 93 -13.66 -8.57 -4.81
CA LEU A 93 -13.83 -7.26 -5.44
C LEU A 93 -14.91 -7.29 -6.52
N ASP A 94 -15.68 -6.20 -6.62
CA ASP A 94 -16.76 -6.05 -7.59
C ASP A 94 -16.29 -5.49 -8.94
N GLY A 95 -15.00 -5.57 -9.26
CA GLY A 95 -14.46 -5.13 -10.53
C GLY A 95 -12.95 -5.01 -10.43
N TRP A 96 -12.35 -4.40 -11.44
CA TRP A 96 -10.90 -4.22 -11.51
C TRP A 96 -10.47 -2.82 -11.05
N GLY A 97 -9.20 -2.66 -10.64
CA GLY A 97 -8.71 -1.39 -10.10
C GLY A 97 -8.83 -0.22 -11.09
N VAL A 98 -9.25 0.95 -10.62
CA VAL A 98 -9.41 2.16 -11.45
C VAL A 98 -8.10 2.73 -12.01
N TYR A 99 -6.95 2.27 -11.48
CA TYR A 99 -5.64 2.81 -11.84
C TYR A 99 -4.56 1.73 -12.02
N GLN A 100 -5.00 0.49 -12.23
CA GLN A 100 -4.10 -0.65 -12.42
C GLN A 100 -3.45 -0.62 -13.81
N PRO A 101 -2.23 -1.13 -13.96
CA PRO A 101 -1.65 -1.43 -15.26
C PRO A 101 -2.47 -2.47 -16.05
N ILE A 102 -2.49 -2.32 -17.36
CA ILE A 102 -3.05 -3.23 -18.35
C ILE A 102 -1.90 -4.00 -18.97
N ASN A 103 -1.88 -5.32 -18.74
CA ASN A 103 -0.91 -6.25 -19.28
C ASN A 103 -1.52 -6.96 -20.49
N ILE A 104 -0.83 -6.94 -21.63
CA ILE A 104 -1.25 -7.58 -22.89
C ILE A 104 -0.12 -8.50 -23.36
N PRO A 105 -0.19 -9.81 -23.05
CA PRO A 105 0.81 -10.78 -23.51
C PRO A 105 0.63 -11.08 -25.00
N PHE A 106 1.73 -11.30 -25.72
CA PHE A 106 1.76 -11.69 -27.13
C PHE A 106 2.39 -13.08 -27.33
N THR A 107 2.09 -13.72 -28.45
CA THR A 107 2.68 -15.02 -28.81
C THR A 107 4.12 -14.91 -29.34
N GLY A 108 4.57 -13.69 -29.64
CA GLY A 108 5.91 -13.36 -30.09
C GLY A 108 6.23 -11.86 -29.90
N PRO A 109 7.45 -11.41 -30.24
CA PRO A 109 7.88 -10.04 -30.01
C PRO A 109 7.18 -9.03 -30.92
N ILE A 110 7.02 -7.81 -30.42
CA ILE A 110 6.43 -6.67 -31.15
C ILE A 110 7.49 -5.60 -31.49
N ASP A 111 7.20 -4.75 -32.46
CA ASP A 111 8.00 -3.56 -32.78
C ASP A 111 7.80 -2.47 -31.69
N VAL A 112 8.59 -2.57 -30.63
CA VAL A 112 8.56 -1.63 -29.49
C VAL A 112 8.98 -0.21 -29.87
N MET A 113 9.80 -0.04 -30.90
CA MET A 113 10.22 1.30 -31.37
C MET A 113 9.07 1.95 -32.13
N GLY A 114 8.47 1.21 -33.07
CA GLY A 114 7.28 1.69 -33.79
C GLY A 114 6.09 1.94 -32.87
N LEU A 115 5.91 1.15 -31.81
CA LEU A 115 4.90 1.44 -30.79
C LEU A 115 5.19 2.75 -30.05
N ARG A 116 6.42 2.92 -29.55
CA ARG A 116 6.81 4.14 -28.83
C ARG A 116 6.65 5.38 -29.69
N ASP A 117 7.16 5.37 -30.92
CA ASP A 117 7.14 6.53 -31.83
C ASP A 117 5.71 7.03 -32.13
N ARG A 118 4.69 6.19 -31.94
CA ARG A 118 3.27 6.53 -32.12
C ARG A 118 2.60 7.14 -30.89
N HIS A 119 3.18 6.93 -29.71
CA HIS A 119 2.66 7.38 -28.41
C HIS A 119 3.54 8.45 -27.75
N ASP A 120 4.78 8.60 -28.21
CA ASP A 120 5.78 9.55 -27.68
C ASP A 120 5.62 10.92 -28.35
N ASP A 121 4.55 11.62 -27.98
CA ASP A 121 4.29 13.01 -28.39
C ASP A 121 3.95 13.92 -27.20
N ASP A 122 4.37 15.18 -27.27
CA ASP A 122 4.22 16.16 -26.18
C ASP A 122 2.75 16.54 -25.90
N ASP A 123 1.85 16.33 -26.88
CA ASP A 123 0.45 16.75 -26.83
C ASP A 123 -0.52 15.58 -26.50
N TYR A 124 0.00 14.35 -26.36
CA TYR A 124 -0.76 13.11 -26.24
C TYR A 124 -1.83 12.94 -27.33
N ASP A 125 -1.46 13.21 -28.59
CA ASP A 125 -2.34 13.10 -29.76
C ASP A 125 -2.66 11.65 -30.12
N THR A 126 -3.89 11.24 -29.80
CA THR A 126 -4.37 9.87 -30.02
C THR A 126 -4.63 9.49 -31.49
N ALA A 127 -4.42 10.38 -32.47
CA ALA A 127 -4.80 10.12 -33.87
C ALA A 127 -4.06 8.92 -34.51
N ASP A 128 -2.82 8.66 -34.08
CA ASP A 128 -1.96 7.58 -34.60
C ASP A 128 -1.65 6.49 -33.58
N ASP A 129 -2.30 6.51 -32.41
CA ASP A 129 -2.07 5.53 -31.35
C ASP A 129 -2.25 4.09 -31.86
N ALA A 130 -1.38 3.22 -31.38
CA ALA A 130 -1.50 1.79 -31.62
C ALA A 130 -2.51 1.11 -30.69
N ILE A 131 -2.81 1.73 -29.53
CA ILE A 131 -3.63 1.16 -28.45
C ILE A 131 -4.49 2.26 -27.85
N TYR A 132 -5.77 1.97 -27.67
CA TYR A 132 -6.73 2.90 -27.10
C TYR A 132 -7.40 2.32 -25.86
N LEU A 133 -7.69 3.19 -24.90
CA LEU A 133 -8.56 2.91 -23.75
C LEU A 133 -9.79 3.81 -23.85
N ILE A 134 -10.95 3.24 -24.12
CA ILE A 134 -12.19 3.98 -24.41
C ILE A 134 -13.25 3.63 -23.38
N ASN A 135 -13.88 4.66 -22.80
CA ASN A 135 -15.09 4.45 -21.99
C ASN A 135 -16.25 4.03 -22.91
N ILE A 136 -16.74 2.80 -22.74
CA ILE A 136 -17.82 2.22 -23.56
C ILE A 136 -19.10 1.99 -22.76
N ASP A 137 -19.19 2.53 -21.55
CA ASP A 137 -20.39 2.46 -20.74
C ASP A 137 -21.39 3.53 -21.16
N ARG A 138 -22.46 3.12 -21.84
CA ARG A 138 -23.55 4.02 -22.28
C ARG A 138 -24.23 4.78 -21.14
N SER A 139 -24.11 4.32 -19.89
CA SER A 139 -24.65 5.01 -18.72
C SER A 139 -23.71 6.08 -18.16
N SER A 140 -22.42 6.04 -18.53
CA SER A 140 -21.42 6.99 -18.08
C SER A 140 -21.60 8.35 -18.75
N SER A 141 -21.41 9.44 -17.99
CA SER A 141 -21.41 10.80 -18.58
C SER A 141 -20.20 11.05 -19.48
N GLU A 142 -19.22 10.16 -19.48
CA GLU A 142 -18.00 10.18 -20.29
C GLU A 142 -18.01 9.10 -21.38
N PHE A 143 -19.19 8.60 -21.78
CA PHE A 143 -19.30 7.61 -22.86
C PHE A 143 -18.60 8.09 -24.14
N GLY A 144 -17.71 7.26 -24.67
CA GLY A 144 -16.85 7.55 -25.83
C GLY A 144 -15.60 8.37 -25.53
N GLN A 145 -15.36 8.76 -24.28
CA GLN A 145 -14.14 9.48 -23.91
C GLN A 145 -12.93 8.54 -23.97
N LEU A 146 -11.90 9.00 -24.67
CA LEU A 146 -10.57 8.43 -24.69
C LEU A 146 -9.81 8.74 -23.40
N GLN A 147 -9.09 7.73 -22.90
CA GLN A 147 -8.23 7.84 -21.73
C GLN A 147 -6.78 7.71 -22.18
N HIS A 148 -5.95 8.69 -21.83
CA HIS A 148 -4.52 8.63 -22.12
C HIS A 148 -3.85 7.52 -21.30
N ILE A 149 -2.88 6.87 -21.94
CA ILE A 149 -2.12 5.76 -21.35
C ILE A 149 -0.62 6.05 -21.42
N ASP A 150 0.12 5.61 -20.40
CA ASP A 150 1.57 5.60 -20.37
C ASP A 150 2.08 4.37 -21.14
N VAL A 151 2.88 4.62 -22.18
CA VAL A 151 3.63 3.65 -22.98
C VAL A 151 5.13 3.99 -22.90
N GLY A 152 5.58 4.41 -21.71
CA GLY A 152 6.99 4.67 -21.42
C GLY A 152 7.44 6.11 -21.63
N GLN A 153 6.53 7.08 -21.62
CA GLN A 153 6.89 8.51 -21.70
C GLN A 153 7.49 9.05 -20.38
N GLY A 154 7.56 8.21 -19.33
CA GLY A 154 8.21 8.55 -18.07
C GLY A 154 7.31 9.26 -17.06
N ASN A 155 5.98 9.20 -17.23
CA ASN A 155 5.01 9.75 -16.29
C ASN A 155 5.08 9.08 -14.91
N TYR A 156 5.37 7.77 -14.90
CA TYR A 156 5.57 6.98 -13.67
C TYR A 156 6.90 6.22 -13.71
N PRO A 157 8.03 6.90 -13.40
CA PRO A 157 9.35 6.28 -13.51
C PRO A 157 9.56 5.23 -12.42
N ILE A 158 10.05 4.06 -12.84
CA ILE A 158 10.36 2.90 -11.97
C ILE A 158 11.82 2.88 -11.46
N ILE A 159 12.59 3.91 -11.80
CA ILE A 159 14.01 3.99 -11.49
C ILE A 159 14.23 4.20 -9.98
N LEU A 160 15.10 3.38 -9.42
CA LEU A 160 15.53 3.41 -8.03
C LEU A 160 16.51 4.56 -7.80
N GLU A 161 16.26 5.31 -6.73
CA GLU A 161 17.20 6.35 -6.28
C GLU A 161 18.30 5.78 -5.37
N ARG A 162 18.04 4.64 -4.72
CA ARG A 162 18.98 3.88 -3.89
C ARG A 162 18.93 2.42 -4.30
N LEU A 163 20.03 1.91 -4.84
CA LEU A 163 20.09 0.56 -5.42
C LEU A 163 20.32 -0.53 -4.36
N ASP A 164 20.94 -0.15 -3.25
CA ASP A 164 21.49 -1.05 -2.22
C ASP A 164 20.50 -1.40 -1.08
N LYS A 165 19.20 -1.15 -1.25
CA LYS A 165 18.20 -1.28 -0.17
C LYS A 165 17.57 -2.67 -0.02
N TYR A 166 17.75 -3.57 -0.98
CA TYR A 166 16.91 -4.77 -1.12
C TYR A 166 17.55 -6.05 -0.59
N GLY A 167 18.27 -5.94 0.52
CA GLY A 167 18.95 -7.03 1.21
C GLY A 167 20.45 -7.06 0.95
N SER A 168 21.20 -7.65 1.89
CA SER A 168 22.64 -7.82 1.76
C SER A 168 22.97 -8.92 0.74
N ASN A 169 24.14 -8.80 0.09
CA ASN A 169 24.63 -9.75 -0.90
C ASN A 169 23.68 -9.95 -2.09
N ASP A 170 23.01 -8.89 -2.53
CA ASP A 170 22.18 -8.93 -3.71
C ASP A 170 23.08 -9.07 -4.97
N PRO A 171 23.01 -10.17 -5.74
CA PRO A 171 23.76 -10.27 -7.01
C PRO A 171 23.36 -9.18 -8.01
N HIS A 172 22.19 -8.57 -7.81
CA HIS A 172 21.62 -7.52 -8.63
C HIS A 172 21.65 -6.15 -7.93
N GLU A 173 22.54 -5.92 -6.96
CA GLU A 173 22.70 -4.64 -6.23
C GLU A 173 22.95 -3.40 -7.12
N TRP A 174 23.31 -3.63 -8.39
CA TRP A 174 23.58 -2.61 -9.39
C TRP A 174 22.38 -2.32 -10.31
N ASN A 175 21.28 -3.07 -10.20
CA ASN A 175 20.05 -2.83 -10.96
C ASN A 175 19.46 -1.49 -10.53
N ILE A 176 18.98 -0.71 -11.50
CA ILE A 176 18.33 0.59 -11.29
C ILE A 176 16.81 0.44 -11.17
N ASN A 177 16.27 -0.77 -11.14
CA ASN A 177 14.85 -1.04 -11.04
C ASN A 177 14.60 -2.42 -10.40
N LEU A 178 13.36 -2.69 -9.95
CA LEU A 178 12.97 -3.97 -9.33
C LEU A 178 12.05 -4.83 -10.20
N VAL A 179 11.67 -4.35 -11.38
CA VAL A 179 10.56 -4.92 -12.17
C VAL A 179 11.09 -5.73 -13.35
N PHE A 180 12.17 -5.25 -13.97
CA PHE A 180 12.73 -5.77 -15.21
C PHE A 180 14.20 -6.09 -15.06
N ASP A 181 14.63 -7.15 -15.73
CA ASP A 181 16.03 -7.54 -15.74
C ASP A 181 16.90 -6.55 -16.50
N GLU A 182 18.16 -6.44 -16.06
CA GLU A 182 19.20 -5.62 -16.66
C GLU A 182 20.49 -6.42 -16.91
N ASN A 183 20.56 -7.64 -16.40
CA ASN A 183 21.68 -8.53 -16.56
C ASN A 183 21.59 -9.28 -17.90
N ASP A 184 22.75 -9.47 -18.52
CA ASP A 184 22.88 -10.31 -19.73
C ASP A 184 23.59 -11.58 -19.30
N GLU A 185 22.83 -12.66 -19.18
CA GLU A 185 23.37 -13.96 -18.79
C GLU A 185 24.01 -14.70 -19.98
N ASP A 186 23.68 -14.33 -21.22
CA ASP A 186 24.21 -14.92 -22.47
C ASP A 186 25.63 -14.39 -22.77
N ARG A 187 26.57 -14.65 -21.86
CA ARG A 187 27.92 -14.06 -21.84
C ARG A 187 28.68 -14.36 -23.13
N ASN A 188 28.50 -15.55 -23.67
CA ASN A 188 29.15 -15.99 -24.92
C ASN A 188 28.29 -15.76 -26.18
N ARG A 189 27.04 -15.29 -26.03
CA ARG A 189 26.10 -14.94 -27.11
C ARG A 189 25.71 -16.13 -27.98
N ASN A 190 25.68 -17.33 -27.42
CA ASN A 190 25.27 -18.54 -28.12
C ASN A 190 23.75 -18.78 -28.01
N GLY A 191 23.05 -18.04 -27.13
CA GLY A 191 21.61 -18.17 -26.88
C GLY A 191 21.21 -19.45 -26.13
N VAL A 192 22.15 -20.05 -25.40
CA VAL A 192 22.00 -21.29 -24.64
C VAL A 192 22.56 -21.05 -23.24
N LEU A 193 21.79 -21.44 -22.23
CA LEU A 193 22.22 -21.36 -20.83
C LEU A 193 23.33 -22.37 -20.54
N ASP A 194 24.54 -21.86 -20.31
CA ASP A 194 25.72 -22.69 -20.08
C ASP A 194 25.98 -22.99 -18.59
N PRO A 195 26.33 -24.24 -18.24
CA PRO A 195 26.67 -24.63 -16.88
C PRO A 195 28.05 -24.10 -16.47
N ALA A 196 28.33 -24.07 -15.17
CA ALA A 196 29.65 -23.72 -14.66
C ALA A 196 30.76 -24.65 -15.19
N GLU A 197 31.94 -24.09 -15.42
CA GLU A 197 33.12 -24.80 -15.95
C GLU A 197 33.68 -25.83 -14.95
N ASP A 198 33.44 -25.68 -13.64
CA ASP A 198 33.85 -26.63 -12.59
C ASP A 198 33.02 -27.92 -12.60
N ALA A 199 33.17 -28.71 -13.66
CA ALA A 199 32.40 -29.93 -13.86
C ALA A 199 32.53 -30.92 -12.69
N ASN A 200 33.68 -30.91 -12.01
CA ASN A 200 33.98 -31.83 -10.91
C ASN A 200 33.98 -31.20 -9.50
N ARG A 201 33.72 -29.89 -9.41
CA ARG A 201 33.52 -29.12 -8.17
C ARG A 201 34.73 -29.09 -7.24
N ASN A 202 35.93 -29.13 -7.80
CA ASN A 202 37.17 -29.13 -7.02
C ASN A 202 37.81 -27.73 -6.87
N GLY A 203 37.20 -26.70 -7.46
CA GLY A 203 37.66 -25.32 -7.43
C GLY A 203 38.99 -25.08 -8.16
N MET A 204 39.38 -25.96 -9.09
CA MET A 204 40.56 -25.85 -9.93
C MET A 204 40.12 -26.00 -11.39
N LEU A 205 40.64 -25.14 -12.26
CA LEU A 205 40.42 -25.26 -13.69
C LEU A 205 41.19 -26.48 -14.23
N ASP A 206 40.48 -27.60 -14.45
CA ASP A 206 41.09 -28.81 -14.98
C ASP A 206 41.21 -28.76 -16.52
N PRO A 207 42.14 -29.54 -17.12
CA PRO A 207 42.28 -29.57 -18.57
C PRO A 207 40.98 -29.95 -19.29
N GLY A 208 40.43 -29.01 -20.05
CA GLY A 208 39.17 -29.18 -20.79
C GLY A 208 37.94 -28.55 -20.15
N GLU A 209 38.08 -27.92 -18.98
CA GLU A 209 37.02 -27.13 -18.33
C GLU A 209 37.01 -25.66 -18.77
N ASP A 210 38.14 -25.13 -19.28
CA ASP A 210 38.28 -23.75 -19.82
C ASP A 210 37.65 -23.63 -21.22
N GLU A 211 36.32 -23.44 -21.28
CA GLU A 211 35.57 -23.45 -22.52
C GLU A 211 35.88 -22.23 -23.39
N ASN A 212 36.16 -21.07 -22.77
CA ASN A 212 36.45 -19.83 -23.48
C ASN A 212 37.95 -19.47 -23.57
N GLY A 213 38.83 -20.22 -22.91
CA GLY A 213 40.29 -20.06 -22.98
C GLY A 213 40.85 -18.90 -22.16
N ASN A 214 40.11 -18.39 -21.17
CA ASN A 214 40.51 -17.25 -20.35
C ASN A 214 41.41 -17.64 -19.16
N GLY A 215 41.57 -18.94 -18.89
CA GLY A 215 42.41 -19.46 -17.80
C GLY A 215 41.85 -19.24 -16.40
N VAL A 216 40.56 -18.92 -16.29
CA VAL A 216 39.76 -18.76 -15.08
C VAL A 216 38.59 -19.75 -15.15
N LEU A 217 38.08 -20.17 -14.01
CA LEU A 217 36.90 -21.03 -13.95
C LEU A 217 35.65 -20.15 -13.93
N ASP A 218 34.82 -20.26 -14.95
CA ASP A 218 33.58 -19.51 -15.08
C ASP A 218 32.40 -20.18 -14.35
N LEU A 219 31.58 -19.36 -13.71
CA LEU A 219 30.32 -19.77 -13.10
C LEU A 219 29.25 -19.98 -14.17
N ALA A 220 28.18 -20.69 -13.81
CA ALA A 220 27.01 -20.84 -14.66
C ALA A 220 26.46 -19.48 -15.09
N GLU A 221 25.91 -19.43 -16.30
CA GLU A 221 25.29 -18.23 -16.85
C GLU A 221 23.99 -17.87 -16.11
N ASP A 222 23.24 -18.87 -15.66
CA ASP A 222 22.04 -18.77 -14.80
C ASP A 222 22.43 -18.40 -13.37
N ILE A 223 22.60 -17.10 -13.11
CA ILE A 223 23.10 -16.56 -11.85
C ILE A 223 22.07 -16.74 -10.73
N ASP A 224 20.78 -16.69 -11.07
CA ASP A 224 19.68 -16.73 -10.11
C ASP A 224 18.98 -18.10 -9.97
N ALA A 225 19.36 -19.06 -10.82
CA ALA A 225 18.93 -20.45 -10.86
C ALA A 225 17.45 -20.65 -11.24
N ASP A 226 16.85 -19.72 -12.00
CA ASP A 226 15.46 -19.81 -12.46
C ASP A 226 15.29 -20.62 -13.76
N GLY A 227 16.40 -20.84 -14.48
CA GLY A 227 16.48 -21.60 -15.73
C GLY A 227 16.04 -20.85 -16.98
N VAL A 228 15.90 -19.53 -16.88
CA VAL A 228 15.80 -18.56 -17.99
C VAL A 228 17.21 -18.05 -18.29
N LEU A 229 17.42 -17.59 -19.53
CA LEU A 229 18.65 -16.94 -19.93
C LEU A 229 18.34 -15.46 -20.03
N ASP A 230 18.59 -14.73 -18.95
CA ASP A 230 18.10 -13.36 -18.81
C ASP A 230 18.78 -12.41 -19.78
N ARG A 231 18.01 -11.42 -20.23
CA ARG A 231 18.48 -10.36 -21.13
C ARG A 231 18.06 -9.00 -20.62
N PRO A 232 18.90 -7.97 -20.75
CA PRO A 232 18.54 -6.63 -20.31
C PRO A 232 17.28 -6.15 -21.02
N ASN A 233 16.33 -5.61 -20.26
CA ASN A 233 15.07 -5.08 -20.78
C ASN A 233 15.24 -3.66 -21.36
N TYR A 234 16.28 -3.48 -22.17
CA TYR A 234 16.60 -2.23 -22.84
C TYR A 234 16.04 -2.16 -24.26
N PHE A 235 15.88 -0.95 -24.81
CA PHE A 235 15.50 -0.75 -26.20
C PHE A 235 16.46 -1.49 -27.15
N PRO A 236 15.95 -2.06 -28.26
CA PRO A 236 16.79 -2.74 -29.25
C PRO A 236 18.01 -1.92 -29.67
N GLY A 237 19.19 -2.53 -29.58
CA GLY A 237 20.47 -1.90 -29.94
C GLY A 237 21.06 -0.96 -28.89
N ARG A 238 20.42 -0.79 -27.72
CA ARG A 238 21.00 -0.07 -26.58
C ARG A 238 21.61 -1.06 -25.58
N ALA A 239 22.88 -0.84 -25.25
CA ALA A 239 23.62 -1.61 -24.25
C ALA A 239 24.57 -0.66 -23.48
N PRO A 240 24.02 0.28 -22.70
CA PRO A 240 24.82 1.20 -21.88
C PRO A 240 25.67 0.45 -20.86
N ALA A 241 26.79 1.05 -20.46
CA ALA A 241 27.67 0.47 -19.46
C ALA A 241 27.01 0.48 -18.06
N LYS A 242 27.40 -0.45 -17.18
CA LYS A 242 26.79 -0.58 -15.83
C LYS A 242 26.88 0.71 -15.00
N ASP A 243 27.96 1.46 -15.17
CA ASP A 243 28.23 2.74 -14.49
C ASP A 243 27.53 3.96 -15.14
N ASP A 244 26.96 3.80 -16.34
CA ASP A 244 26.18 4.83 -17.02
C ASP A 244 24.70 4.78 -16.61
N LEU A 245 24.42 5.24 -15.37
CA LEU A 245 23.06 5.20 -14.80
C LEU A 245 22.04 5.97 -15.65
N ALA A 246 22.43 7.12 -16.22
CA ALA A 246 21.54 7.92 -17.06
C ALA A 246 21.25 7.20 -18.39
N GLY A 247 22.29 6.68 -19.06
CA GLY A 247 22.11 5.92 -20.29
C GLY A 247 21.29 4.65 -20.08
N ARG A 248 21.42 3.98 -18.93
CA ARG A 248 20.57 2.83 -18.54
C ARG A 248 19.12 3.24 -18.32
N ALA A 249 18.86 4.32 -17.59
CA ALA A 249 17.52 4.83 -17.39
C ALA A 249 16.84 5.19 -18.72
N ASP A 250 17.56 5.84 -19.64
CA ASP A 250 17.07 6.19 -20.98
C ASP A 250 16.88 4.96 -21.90
N ALA A 251 17.58 3.87 -21.60
CA ALA A 251 17.51 2.63 -22.39
C ALA A 251 16.42 1.67 -21.90
N LEU A 252 15.99 1.74 -20.63
CA LEU A 252 15.02 0.83 -20.03
C LEU A 252 13.63 0.96 -20.67
N MET A 253 13.07 -0.19 -21.07
CA MET A 253 11.68 -0.27 -21.53
C MET A 253 10.77 -0.52 -20.31
N SER A 254 10.08 0.51 -19.83
CA SER A 254 9.14 0.35 -18.70
C SER A 254 7.78 -0.20 -19.10
N PHE A 255 7.47 -0.24 -20.40
CA PHE A 255 6.17 -0.57 -20.96
C PHE A 255 6.12 -1.93 -21.67
N TYR A 256 7.23 -2.66 -21.73
CA TYR A 256 7.29 -3.96 -22.40
C TYR A 256 8.26 -4.90 -21.68
N GLU A 257 7.78 -6.07 -21.28
CA GLU A 257 8.56 -7.15 -20.67
C GLU A 257 8.97 -8.14 -21.77
N ARG A 258 10.27 -8.19 -22.07
CA ARG A 258 10.84 -8.90 -23.22
C ARG A 258 10.75 -10.42 -23.11
N GLU A 259 10.87 -10.98 -21.91
CA GLU A 259 10.94 -12.44 -21.73
C GLU A 259 9.59 -13.10 -21.97
N THR A 260 8.52 -12.48 -21.48
CA THR A 260 7.13 -12.94 -21.62
C THR A 260 6.45 -12.37 -22.86
N ASN A 261 7.07 -11.40 -23.54
CA ASN A 261 6.48 -10.62 -24.63
C ASN A 261 5.19 -9.92 -24.20
N THR A 262 5.23 -9.27 -23.04
CA THR A 262 4.06 -8.63 -22.44
C THR A 262 4.18 -7.12 -22.52
N LEU A 263 3.22 -6.50 -23.18
CA LEU A 263 3.05 -5.06 -23.10
C LEU A 263 2.40 -4.68 -21.77
N VAL A 264 2.92 -3.65 -21.12
CA VAL A 264 2.42 -3.07 -19.88
C VAL A 264 2.13 -1.60 -20.12
N VAL A 265 0.85 -1.23 -20.14
CA VAL A 265 0.41 0.18 -20.25
C VAL A 265 -0.41 0.56 -19.03
N ALA A 266 -0.46 1.84 -18.67
CA ALA A 266 -1.26 2.28 -17.53
C ALA A 266 -2.06 3.52 -17.88
N PRO A 267 -3.30 3.69 -17.38
CA PRO A 267 -3.98 4.98 -17.45
C PRO A 267 -3.09 6.07 -16.85
N LEU A 268 -3.10 7.29 -17.42
CA LEU A 268 -2.38 8.44 -16.84
C LEU A 268 -3.12 9.09 -15.67
N VAL A 269 -4.42 8.83 -15.56
CA VAL A 269 -5.27 9.31 -14.48
C VAL A 269 -6.21 8.18 -14.02
N PRO A 270 -6.67 8.18 -12.77
CA PRO A 270 -7.65 7.20 -12.31
C PRO A 270 -8.92 7.23 -13.17
N LEU A 271 -9.36 6.05 -13.58
CA LEU A 271 -10.59 5.86 -14.33
C LEU A 271 -11.81 6.04 -13.43
N ARG A 272 -12.96 6.35 -14.02
CA ARG A 272 -14.23 6.30 -13.27
C ARG A 272 -14.48 4.90 -12.73
N GLU A 273 -14.91 4.83 -11.48
CA GLU A 273 -15.35 3.59 -10.83
C GLU A 273 -16.63 3.05 -11.49
N ARG A 274 -16.92 1.76 -11.32
CA ARG A 274 -18.14 1.10 -11.83
C ARG A 274 -18.42 1.34 -13.32
N THR A 275 -17.38 1.53 -14.12
CA THR A 275 -17.48 1.95 -15.52
C THR A 275 -16.79 0.91 -16.39
N ARG A 276 -17.40 0.58 -17.53
CA ARG A 276 -16.84 -0.34 -18.51
C ARG A 276 -15.97 0.37 -19.54
N TYR A 277 -14.77 -0.16 -19.75
CA TYR A 277 -13.81 0.32 -20.73
C TYR A 277 -13.49 -0.77 -21.75
N ALA A 278 -13.20 -0.35 -22.98
CA ALA A 278 -12.63 -1.18 -24.02
C ALA A 278 -11.14 -0.85 -24.17
N VAL A 279 -10.31 -1.88 -24.16
CA VAL A 279 -8.93 -1.80 -24.63
C VAL A 279 -8.92 -2.26 -26.08
N VAL A 280 -8.47 -1.39 -26.98
CA VAL A 280 -8.43 -1.64 -28.42
C VAL A 280 -6.98 -1.67 -28.87
N VAL A 281 -6.51 -2.84 -29.29
CA VAL A 281 -5.23 -3.01 -30.00
C VAL A 281 -5.51 -2.88 -31.49
N THR A 282 -4.82 -1.97 -32.15
CA THR A 282 -5.02 -1.71 -33.59
C THR A 282 -4.02 -2.47 -34.45
N LYS A 283 -4.30 -2.54 -35.75
CA LYS A 283 -3.37 -3.06 -36.78
C LYS A 283 -2.12 -2.18 -36.97
N ARG A 284 -2.03 -1.03 -36.30
CA ARG A 284 -0.82 -0.18 -36.28
C ARG A 284 0.25 -0.70 -35.34
N LEU A 285 -0.11 -1.61 -34.42
CA LEU A 285 0.86 -2.38 -33.65
C LEU A 285 1.40 -3.51 -34.52
N HIS A 286 2.70 -3.51 -34.76
CA HIS A 286 3.36 -4.47 -35.63
C HIS A 286 4.23 -5.46 -34.84
N ASP A 287 4.48 -6.62 -35.45
CA ASP A 287 5.55 -7.52 -35.05
C ASP A 287 6.93 -7.01 -35.52
N THR A 288 7.99 -7.74 -35.16
CA THR A 288 9.36 -7.36 -35.53
C THR A 288 9.67 -7.46 -37.03
N GLU A 289 8.79 -8.07 -37.83
CA GLU A 289 8.90 -8.12 -39.30
C GLU A 289 8.12 -7.00 -39.99
N GLY A 290 7.37 -6.19 -39.21
CA GLY A 290 6.58 -5.06 -39.68
C GLY A 290 5.15 -5.43 -40.10
N ASP A 291 4.70 -6.65 -39.83
CA ASP A 291 3.33 -7.10 -40.08
C ASP A 291 2.42 -6.78 -38.87
N PRO A 292 1.13 -6.45 -39.05
CA PRO A 292 0.21 -6.21 -37.94
C PRO A 292 0.07 -7.42 -37.01
N VAL A 293 0.02 -7.15 -35.69
CA VAL A 293 -0.42 -8.16 -34.72
C VAL A 293 -1.90 -8.48 -34.94
N GLY A 294 -2.37 -9.63 -34.42
CA GLY A 294 -3.75 -10.06 -34.60
C GLY A 294 -4.41 -10.72 -33.40
N SER A 295 -5.64 -11.19 -33.64
CA SER A 295 -6.44 -11.93 -32.66
C SER A 295 -6.12 -13.43 -32.70
N PRO A 296 -6.08 -14.12 -31.55
CA PRO A 296 -6.00 -15.58 -31.50
C PRO A 296 -7.34 -16.25 -31.88
N PHE A 297 -8.42 -15.48 -32.06
CA PHE A 297 -9.75 -15.98 -32.43
C PHE A 297 -10.09 -15.67 -33.89
N ALA A 298 -11.20 -16.24 -34.38
CA ALA A 298 -11.74 -15.96 -35.72
C ALA A 298 -12.37 -14.56 -35.86
N TYR A 299 -12.44 -13.81 -34.77
CA TYR A 299 -12.94 -12.46 -34.66
C TYR A 299 -11.93 -11.62 -33.87
N VAL A 300 -12.06 -10.29 -33.91
CA VAL A 300 -11.17 -9.37 -33.18
C VAL A 300 -11.34 -9.42 -31.65
N ASN A 301 -12.28 -10.20 -31.13
CA ASN A 301 -12.52 -10.35 -29.70
C ASN A 301 -12.88 -11.80 -29.35
N HIS A 302 -12.77 -12.16 -28.07
CA HIS A 302 -13.38 -13.39 -27.59
C HIS A 302 -14.91 -13.24 -27.61
N THR A 303 -15.64 -14.20 -28.19
CA THR A 303 -17.09 -14.08 -28.46
C THR A 303 -17.95 -13.93 -27.21
N ALA A 304 -17.46 -14.36 -26.04
CA ALA A 304 -18.12 -14.12 -24.76
C ALA A 304 -18.19 -12.63 -24.36
N GLN A 305 -17.36 -11.76 -24.94
CA GLN A 305 -17.33 -10.32 -24.67
C GLN A 305 -17.94 -9.48 -25.80
N THR A 306 -18.54 -10.10 -26.82
CA THR A 306 -19.11 -9.36 -27.97
C THR A 306 -20.18 -8.38 -27.51
N ASP A 307 -21.12 -8.83 -26.66
CA ASP A 307 -22.22 -7.99 -26.17
C ASP A 307 -21.69 -6.81 -25.33
N ASP A 308 -20.64 -7.04 -24.54
CA ASP A 308 -20.01 -6.01 -23.73
C ASP A 308 -19.26 -4.97 -24.57
N LEU A 309 -18.67 -5.38 -25.70
CA LEU A 309 -17.90 -4.53 -26.60
C LEU A 309 -18.72 -3.89 -27.72
N GLU A 310 -19.96 -4.31 -27.96
CA GLU A 310 -20.84 -3.74 -28.98
C GLU A 310 -20.97 -2.20 -28.93
N PRO A 311 -21.03 -1.53 -27.76
CA PRO A 311 -21.06 -0.07 -27.68
C PRO A 311 -19.82 0.61 -28.29
N LEU A 312 -18.68 -0.06 -28.36
CA LEU A 312 -17.45 0.48 -28.97
C LEU A 312 -17.69 0.96 -30.39
N LEU A 313 -18.54 0.27 -31.15
CA LEU A 313 -18.84 0.60 -32.55
C LEU A 313 -19.52 1.96 -32.73
N GLU A 314 -20.08 2.52 -31.66
CA GLU A 314 -20.72 3.84 -31.66
C GLU A 314 -19.74 4.98 -31.39
N VAL A 315 -18.58 4.67 -30.79
CA VAL A 315 -17.68 5.65 -30.17
C VAL A 315 -16.21 5.50 -30.58
N LEU A 316 -15.94 4.81 -31.70
CA LEU A 316 -14.59 4.78 -32.25
C LEU A 316 -14.11 6.21 -32.54
N PRO A 317 -12.87 6.57 -32.14
CA PRO A 317 -12.34 7.91 -32.37
C PRO A 317 -12.12 8.18 -33.86
N ASP A 318 -12.04 9.46 -34.20
CA ASP A 318 -11.75 9.90 -35.57
C ASP A 318 -10.43 9.28 -36.06
N GLY A 319 -10.46 8.65 -37.23
CA GLY A 319 -9.30 7.99 -37.82
C GLY A 319 -9.12 6.52 -37.44
N LEU A 320 -9.99 5.96 -36.58
CA LEU A 320 -10.02 4.52 -36.27
C LEU A 320 -11.31 3.88 -36.80
N ALA A 321 -11.21 3.04 -37.83
CA ALA A 321 -12.32 2.24 -38.32
C ALA A 321 -12.38 0.87 -37.64
N VAL A 322 -13.54 0.20 -37.72
CA VAL A 322 -13.72 -1.18 -37.21
C VAL A 322 -12.71 -2.14 -37.85
N ASP A 323 -12.41 -1.94 -39.14
CA ASP A 323 -11.44 -2.77 -39.88
C ASP A 323 -9.99 -2.52 -39.45
N ASP A 324 -9.71 -1.48 -38.67
CA ASP A 324 -8.36 -1.18 -38.13
C ASP A 324 -8.10 -1.89 -36.79
N ILE A 325 -9.11 -2.56 -36.21
CA ILE A 325 -8.97 -3.29 -34.95
C ILE A 325 -8.24 -4.62 -35.19
N ALA A 326 -7.17 -4.86 -34.45
CA ALA A 326 -6.47 -6.14 -34.42
C ALA A 326 -7.02 -7.05 -33.31
N PHE A 327 -7.23 -6.48 -32.12
CA PHE A 327 -7.84 -7.17 -30.99
C PHE A 327 -8.55 -6.18 -30.05
N ALA A 328 -9.65 -6.59 -29.42
CA ALA A 328 -10.35 -5.81 -28.40
C ALA A 328 -10.86 -6.68 -27.25
N PHE A 329 -10.79 -6.14 -26.04
CA PHE A 329 -11.35 -6.74 -24.82
C PHE A 329 -11.90 -5.66 -23.89
N SER A 330 -12.86 -6.03 -23.04
CA SER A 330 -13.45 -5.12 -22.06
C SER A 330 -12.96 -5.43 -20.65
N TYR A 331 -12.94 -4.41 -19.80
CA TYR A 331 -12.94 -4.59 -18.36
C TYR A 331 -13.80 -3.53 -17.66
N THR A 332 -14.36 -3.89 -16.51
CA THR A 332 -15.20 -3.02 -15.70
C THR A 332 -14.46 -2.65 -14.41
N THR A 333 -14.39 -1.36 -14.10
CA THR A 333 -13.73 -0.87 -12.88
C THR A 333 -14.57 -1.14 -11.62
N GLU A 334 -13.90 -1.43 -10.50
CA GLU A 334 -14.52 -1.69 -9.20
C GLU A 334 -15.16 -0.44 -8.58
N SER A 335 -15.88 -0.63 -7.49
CA SER A 335 -16.27 0.46 -6.59
C SER A 335 -15.15 0.81 -5.62
N ILE A 336 -14.73 2.07 -5.57
CA ILE A 336 -13.68 2.56 -4.66
C ILE A 336 -14.19 3.54 -3.61
N THR A 337 -15.30 4.25 -3.86
CA THR A 337 -15.82 5.29 -2.93
C THR A 337 -16.98 4.79 -2.05
N LYS A 338 -17.73 3.78 -2.50
CA LYS A 338 -19.01 3.39 -1.88
C LYS A 338 -18.94 3.14 -0.38
N ASP A 339 -17.90 2.44 0.07
CA ASP A 339 -17.75 2.00 1.45
C ASP A 339 -17.48 3.21 2.35
N TRP A 340 -16.69 4.17 1.85
CA TRP A 340 -16.42 5.44 2.51
C TRP A 340 -17.68 6.29 2.68
N ILE A 341 -18.44 6.42 1.59
CA ILE A 341 -19.69 7.20 1.59
C ILE A 341 -20.67 6.58 2.59
N ALA A 342 -20.82 5.25 2.58
CA ALA A 342 -21.74 4.54 3.48
C ALA A 342 -21.39 4.76 4.96
N VAL A 343 -20.12 4.69 5.36
CA VAL A 343 -19.74 4.92 6.76
C VAL A 343 -19.85 6.39 7.15
N ARG A 344 -19.53 7.31 6.23
CA ARG A 344 -19.71 8.75 6.45
C ARG A 344 -21.17 9.09 6.66
N GLU A 345 -22.05 8.67 5.74
CA GLU A 345 -23.50 8.82 5.87
C GLU A 345 -24.03 8.20 7.17
N GLY A 346 -23.48 7.05 7.56
CA GLY A 346 -23.76 6.41 8.84
C GLY A 346 -23.51 7.30 10.06
N LEU A 347 -22.38 8.01 10.09
CA LEU A 347 -22.11 9.00 11.14
C LEU A 347 -23.21 10.08 11.19
N TYR A 348 -23.80 10.45 10.06
CA TYR A 348 -24.91 11.43 10.00
C TYR A 348 -26.30 10.81 10.17
N GLY A 349 -26.40 9.50 10.43
CA GLY A 349 -27.66 8.81 10.71
C GLY A 349 -28.39 8.36 9.44
N GLU A 350 -27.66 8.17 8.35
CA GLU A 350 -28.19 7.81 7.03
C GLU A 350 -27.69 6.43 6.56
N GLY A 351 -28.40 5.84 5.60
CA GLY A 351 -28.02 4.57 4.98
C GLY A 351 -28.03 3.37 5.94
N PRO A 352 -27.46 2.22 5.51
CA PRO A 352 -27.39 1.02 6.34
C PRO A 352 -26.51 1.14 7.59
N GLN A 353 -25.65 2.17 7.65
CA GLN A 353 -24.76 2.43 8.79
C GLN A 353 -25.33 3.49 9.75
N ALA A 354 -26.61 3.85 9.64
CA ALA A 354 -27.24 4.92 10.42
C ALA A 354 -27.12 4.74 11.95
N HIS A 355 -26.92 3.51 12.44
CA HIS A 355 -26.70 3.22 13.85
C HIS A 355 -25.43 3.88 14.40
N PHE A 356 -24.44 4.20 13.56
CA PHE A 356 -23.22 4.88 13.99
C PHE A 356 -23.48 6.27 14.56
N ALA A 357 -24.53 6.97 14.14
CA ALA A 357 -24.87 8.28 14.69
C ALA A 357 -25.19 8.23 16.20
N ASP A 358 -25.84 7.15 16.64
CA ASP A 358 -26.23 6.90 18.03
C ASP A 358 -25.11 6.25 18.84
N GLU A 359 -24.38 5.30 18.23
CA GLU A 359 -23.27 4.58 18.89
C GLU A 359 -22.02 5.45 19.07
N PHE A 360 -21.77 6.38 18.14
CA PHE A 360 -20.62 7.29 18.13
C PHE A 360 -21.11 8.74 18.07
N PRO A 361 -21.72 9.26 19.16
CA PRO A 361 -22.24 10.61 19.17
C PRO A 361 -21.12 11.63 18.92
N ALA A 362 -21.47 12.73 18.24
CA ALA A 362 -20.54 13.82 17.93
C ALA A 362 -20.21 14.64 19.19
N GLN A 363 -19.43 14.08 20.12
CA GLN A 363 -18.98 14.71 21.35
C GLN A 363 -17.56 14.24 21.70
N LEU A 364 -16.87 15.00 22.55
CA LEU A 364 -15.61 14.54 23.12
C LEU A 364 -15.86 13.46 24.16
N GLN A 365 -14.91 12.53 24.25
CA GLN A 365 -14.88 11.53 25.31
C GLN A 365 -14.19 12.10 26.55
N ARG A 366 -13.07 12.81 26.39
CA ARG A 366 -12.32 13.44 27.48
C ARG A 366 -11.67 14.75 27.04
N LEU A 367 -11.45 15.64 28.01
CA LEU A 367 -10.44 16.70 27.96
C LEU A 367 -9.40 16.40 29.04
N PHE A 368 -8.13 16.46 28.69
CA PHE A 368 -7.06 16.17 29.64
C PHE A 368 -6.68 17.42 30.44
N PRO A 369 -6.56 17.32 31.78
CA PRO A 369 -5.81 18.29 32.55
C PRO A 369 -4.36 18.34 32.04
N LEU A 370 -3.85 19.53 31.76
CA LEU A 370 -2.48 19.75 31.28
C LEU A 370 -1.56 20.33 32.36
N LYS A 371 -2.11 20.71 33.51
CA LYS A 371 -1.37 21.28 34.62
C LYS A 371 -2.02 20.99 35.96
N ASP A 372 -1.21 20.95 37.02
CA ASP A 372 -1.69 20.74 38.39
C ASP A 372 -2.29 22.03 38.93
N THR A 373 -3.59 22.00 39.22
CA THR A 373 -4.38 23.11 39.76
C THR A 373 -4.84 22.87 41.20
N SER A 374 -4.30 21.83 41.86
CA SER A 374 -4.64 21.49 43.24
C SER A 374 -4.23 22.61 44.22
N PRO A 375 -4.87 22.69 45.41
CA PRO A 375 -4.53 23.72 46.40
C PRO A 375 -3.03 23.74 46.76
N GLY A 376 -2.38 24.89 46.62
CA GLY A 376 -0.95 25.08 46.86
C GLY A 376 -0.03 24.76 45.66
N SER A 377 -0.59 24.36 44.51
CA SER A 377 0.15 24.19 43.25
C SER A 377 0.46 25.54 42.59
N LYS A 378 1.32 25.53 41.55
CA LYS A 378 1.67 26.72 40.75
C LYS A 378 0.43 27.31 40.06
N PHE A 379 -0.53 26.48 39.66
CA PHE A 379 -1.68 26.86 38.85
C PHE A 379 -3.01 26.76 39.62
N GLU A 380 -2.98 26.89 40.95
CA GLU A 380 -4.19 26.88 41.78
C GLU A 380 -5.25 27.85 41.23
N GLY A 381 -6.48 27.34 41.04
CA GLY A 381 -7.62 28.12 40.55
C GLY A 381 -7.53 28.60 39.10
N LYS A 382 -6.73 27.93 38.26
CA LYS A 382 -6.69 28.15 36.80
C LYS A 382 -7.43 27.03 36.08
N ASN A 383 -7.92 27.31 34.87
CA ASN A 383 -8.46 26.30 33.94
C ASN A 383 -7.41 25.18 33.73
N PRO A 384 -7.66 23.92 34.16
CA PRO A 384 -6.69 22.83 34.06
C PRO A 384 -6.53 22.28 32.64
N PHE A 385 -7.50 22.47 31.75
CA PHE A 385 -7.55 21.87 30.41
C PHE A 385 -6.81 22.68 29.34
N VAL A 386 -6.42 23.90 29.67
CA VAL A 386 -5.68 24.80 28.79
C VAL A 386 -4.27 25.04 29.34
N LEU A 387 -3.27 24.92 28.47
CA LEU A 387 -1.89 25.25 28.78
C LEU A 387 -1.40 26.40 27.89
N HIS A 388 -1.26 27.59 28.48
CA HIS A 388 -0.75 28.74 27.74
C HIS A 388 0.72 28.57 27.36
N GLN A 389 1.06 29.11 26.19
CA GLN A 389 2.39 28.96 25.61
C GLN A 389 3.50 29.52 26.52
N GLU A 390 3.24 30.58 27.29
CA GLU A 390 4.27 31.14 28.18
C GLU A 390 4.72 30.16 29.27
N ASP A 391 3.80 29.30 29.73
CA ASP A 391 4.07 28.26 30.71
C ASP A 391 4.71 27.02 30.07
N TRP A 392 4.36 26.73 28.82
CA TRP A 392 4.92 25.63 28.03
C TRP A 392 6.39 25.88 27.63
N ARG A 393 6.75 27.13 27.33
CA ARG A 393 8.07 27.50 26.80
C ARG A 393 9.26 27.02 27.64
N ALA A 394 9.08 26.91 28.96
CA ALA A 394 10.13 26.45 29.87
C ALA A 394 10.51 24.98 29.68
N VAL A 395 9.58 24.15 29.21
CA VAL A 395 9.79 22.71 28.97
C VAL A 395 9.84 22.35 27.48
N LEU A 396 9.30 23.22 26.61
CA LEU A 396 9.29 23.07 25.16
C LEU A 396 10.68 22.77 24.59
N GLY A 397 11.73 23.45 25.05
CA GLY A 397 13.10 23.21 24.57
C GLY A 397 13.58 21.78 24.83
N VAL A 398 13.23 21.19 25.97
CA VAL A 398 13.59 19.80 26.32
C VAL A 398 12.75 18.80 25.53
N LEU A 399 11.45 19.09 25.36
CA LEU A 399 10.55 18.23 24.56
C LEU A 399 10.92 18.25 23.08
N LEU A 400 11.21 19.41 22.50
CA LEU A 400 11.72 19.50 21.13
C LEU A 400 13.06 18.76 20.99
N MET A 401 13.95 18.81 21.98
CA MET A 401 15.18 17.99 21.94
C MET A 401 14.89 16.48 22.01
N ALA A 402 13.88 16.05 22.76
CA ALA A 402 13.49 14.64 22.89
C ALA A 402 12.78 14.12 21.63
N PHE A 403 11.96 14.96 20.98
CA PHE A 403 11.17 14.60 19.80
C PHE A 403 11.90 14.80 18.47
N PHE A 404 12.94 15.63 18.43
CA PHE A 404 13.78 15.85 17.26
C PHE A 404 15.15 15.20 17.48
N GLU A 405 15.24 13.89 17.31
CA GLU A 405 16.51 13.16 17.35
C GLU A 405 17.53 13.78 16.38
N GLY A 406 18.70 14.17 16.91
CA GLY A 406 19.80 14.71 16.11
C GLY A 406 19.67 16.18 15.69
N GLY A 407 18.63 16.90 16.13
CA GLY A 407 18.40 18.30 15.76
C GLY A 407 19.49 19.24 16.26
N ASP A 408 20.26 19.84 15.34
CA ASP A 408 21.14 20.96 15.64
C ASP A 408 20.29 22.12 16.16
N THR A 409 20.27 22.30 17.48
CA THR A 409 19.53 23.39 18.14
C THR A 409 20.06 24.77 17.77
N THR A 410 21.22 24.85 17.11
CA THR A 410 21.75 26.09 16.53
C THR A 410 21.32 26.32 15.09
N SER A 411 20.65 25.33 14.46
CA SER A 411 20.14 25.46 13.10
C SER A 411 19.05 26.53 13.00
N GLN A 412 19.00 27.20 11.85
CA GLN A 412 17.97 28.19 11.55
C GLN A 412 16.56 27.58 11.58
N GLN A 413 16.43 26.30 11.21
CA GLN A 413 15.15 25.59 11.22
C GLN A 413 14.63 25.43 12.65
N PHE A 414 15.47 24.95 13.58
CA PHE A 414 15.08 24.80 14.98
C PHE A 414 14.68 26.15 15.60
N GLN A 415 15.47 27.19 15.36
CA GLN A 415 15.16 28.54 15.87
C GLN A 415 13.86 29.08 15.27
N ALA A 416 13.60 28.87 13.98
CA ALA A 416 12.34 29.28 13.34
C ALA A 416 11.12 28.58 13.93
N ILE A 417 11.23 27.29 14.28
CA ILE A 417 10.16 26.55 14.97
C ILE A 417 9.90 27.18 16.35
N VAL A 418 10.95 27.37 17.15
CA VAL A 418 10.83 27.97 18.49
C VAL A 418 10.24 29.38 18.45
N ASP A 419 10.69 30.22 17.51
CA ASP A 419 10.17 31.58 17.33
C ASP A 419 8.72 31.57 16.83
N GLY A 420 8.36 30.61 15.98
CA GLY A 420 6.99 30.42 15.50
C GLY A 420 6.01 30.16 16.65
N HIS A 421 6.45 29.46 17.70
CA HIS A 421 5.61 29.18 18.85
C HIS A 421 5.22 30.44 19.64
N ASP A 422 5.93 31.57 19.52
CA ASP A 422 5.54 32.81 20.22
C ASP A 422 4.16 33.36 19.78
N TYR A 423 3.61 32.86 18.67
CA TYR A 423 2.28 33.20 18.15
C TYR A 423 1.16 32.29 18.67
N ILE A 424 1.51 31.25 19.43
CA ILE A 424 0.54 30.35 20.07
C ILE A 424 0.02 31.01 21.36
N ASP A 425 -1.29 30.94 21.54
CA ASP A 425 -1.98 31.32 22.78
C ASP A 425 -1.88 30.18 23.78
N PHE A 426 -2.46 29.04 23.41
CA PHE A 426 -2.54 27.88 24.28
C PHE A 426 -2.68 26.56 23.53
N HIS A 427 -2.47 25.48 24.30
CA HIS A 427 -2.66 24.10 23.93
C HIS A 427 -3.87 23.51 24.67
N ALA A 428 -4.62 22.64 24.00
CA ALA A 428 -5.64 21.79 24.61
C ALA A 428 -5.52 20.37 24.03
N GLN A 429 -5.80 19.35 24.84
CA GLN A 429 -5.75 17.94 24.40
C GLN A 429 -6.97 17.19 24.92
N GLY A 430 -7.43 16.24 24.13
CA GLY A 430 -8.58 15.43 24.49
C GLY A 430 -8.69 14.19 23.63
N THR A 431 -9.83 13.52 23.76
CA THR A 431 -10.14 12.32 23.00
C THR A 431 -11.58 12.34 22.50
N TYR A 432 -11.85 11.50 21.50
CA TYR A 432 -13.20 11.23 21.01
C TYR A 432 -13.35 9.74 20.69
N LEU A 433 -14.61 9.26 20.66
CA LEU A 433 -14.91 7.90 20.21
C LEU A 433 -15.16 7.89 18.70
N SER A 434 -14.49 6.98 18.01
CA SER A 434 -14.65 6.69 16.59
C SER A 434 -15.04 5.22 16.37
N PRO A 435 -15.89 4.92 15.37
CA PRO A 435 -16.14 3.53 14.97
C PRO A 435 -14.86 2.89 14.40
N GLN A 436 -14.42 1.79 14.98
CA GLN A 436 -13.42 0.90 14.38
C GLN A 436 -14.11 -0.30 13.72
N LEU A 437 -13.83 -0.51 12.44
CA LEU A 437 -14.53 -1.48 11.58
C LEU A 437 -13.81 -2.82 11.43
N PHE A 438 -12.60 -2.97 11.94
CA PHE A 438 -11.91 -4.26 11.98
C PHE A 438 -11.32 -4.56 13.36
N ASP A 439 -11.26 -5.84 13.68
CA ASP A 439 -10.71 -6.32 14.94
C ASP A 439 -9.19 -6.53 14.83
N ARG A 440 -8.48 -6.28 15.94
CA ARG A 440 -7.06 -6.64 16.08
C ARG A 440 -6.88 -8.03 16.70
N PHE A 441 -7.87 -8.51 17.43
CA PHE A 441 -7.84 -9.73 18.21
C PHE A 441 -9.08 -10.58 17.91
N ASP A 442 -8.94 -11.90 18.01
CA ASP A 442 -10.09 -12.81 17.96
C ASP A 442 -10.83 -12.88 19.32
N ASP A 443 -11.89 -13.68 19.37
CA ASP A 443 -12.71 -13.88 20.57
C ASP A 443 -11.91 -14.43 21.78
N ASP A 444 -10.75 -15.06 21.53
CA ASP A 444 -9.84 -15.61 22.55
C ASP A 444 -8.72 -14.60 22.92
N LEU A 445 -8.84 -13.34 22.49
CA LEU A 445 -7.85 -12.26 22.65
C LEU A 445 -6.50 -12.55 22.00
N LYS A 446 -6.48 -13.41 20.99
CA LYS A 446 -5.26 -13.65 20.22
C LYS A 446 -5.21 -12.68 19.03
N ARG A 447 -4.06 -12.03 18.86
CA ARG A 447 -3.85 -11.10 17.74
C ARG A 447 -4.09 -11.78 16.39
N LEU A 448 -4.91 -11.14 15.57
CA LEU A 448 -5.25 -11.58 14.22
C LEU A 448 -4.07 -11.31 13.27
N PRO A 449 -3.80 -12.22 12.31
CA PRO A 449 -2.94 -11.92 11.16
C PRO A 449 -3.41 -10.66 10.43
N LEU A 450 -2.46 -9.88 9.88
CA LEU A 450 -2.79 -8.61 9.22
C LEU A 450 -3.78 -8.78 8.05
N ASP A 451 -3.72 -9.90 7.32
CA ASP A 451 -4.69 -10.24 6.26
C ASP A 451 -6.14 -10.48 6.74
N LEU A 452 -6.36 -10.54 8.06
CA LEU A 452 -7.69 -10.60 8.68
C LEU A 452 -8.13 -9.25 9.28
N GLN A 453 -7.22 -8.29 9.37
CA GLN A 453 -7.47 -6.96 9.91
C GLN A 453 -7.86 -6.00 8.77
N SER A 454 -9.05 -6.21 8.21
CA SER A 454 -9.59 -5.46 7.08
C SER A 454 -11.05 -5.13 7.30
N TRP A 455 -11.54 -4.06 6.68
CA TRP A 455 -12.94 -3.65 6.74
C TRP A 455 -13.88 -4.75 6.23
N PRO A 456 -15.13 -4.79 6.73
CA PRO A 456 -16.18 -5.62 6.15
C PRO A 456 -16.47 -5.17 4.72
N THR A 457 -17.03 -6.08 3.92
CA THR A 457 -17.44 -5.78 2.54
C THR A 457 -18.91 -5.39 2.48
N GLU A 458 -19.32 -4.72 1.39
CA GLU A 458 -20.72 -4.36 1.11
C GLU A 458 -21.36 -3.44 2.18
N LEU A 459 -20.61 -2.44 2.66
CA LEU A 459 -21.07 -1.47 3.67
C LEU A 459 -22.26 -0.63 3.20
N GLU A 460 -22.47 -0.50 1.88
CA GLU A 460 -23.64 0.16 1.29
C GLU A 460 -24.94 -0.65 1.40
N LYS A 461 -24.89 -1.91 1.88
CA LYS A 461 -26.06 -2.82 1.97
C LYS A 461 -26.23 -3.46 3.34
N THR A 462 -25.12 -3.75 4.02
CA THR A 462 -25.11 -4.51 5.27
C THR A 462 -24.56 -3.65 6.39
N ALA A 463 -25.35 -3.46 7.45
CA ALA A 463 -24.88 -2.82 8.67
C ALA A 463 -23.64 -3.54 9.21
N ALA A 464 -22.56 -2.80 9.41
CA ALA A 464 -21.33 -3.32 9.98
C ALA A 464 -21.37 -3.20 11.51
N THR A 465 -20.78 -4.19 12.17
CA THR A 465 -20.40 -4.05 13.57
C THR A 465 -19.18 -3.13 13.63
N ALA A 466 -19.20 -2.19 14.57
CA ALA A 466 -18.04 -1.38 14.90
C ALA A 466 -17.80 -1.44 16.41
N ARG A 467 -16.54 -1.46 16.83
CA ARG A 467 -16.17 -1.25 18.22
C ARG A 467 -15.81 0.22 18.44
N ALA A 468 -16.04 0.72 19.64
CA ALA A 468 -15.57 2.06 20.01
C ALA A 468 -14.06 2.04 20.18
N GLU A 469 -13.39 2.95 19.48
CA GLU A 469 -11.98 3.25 19.71
C GLU A 469 -11.85 4.70 20.16
N GLU A 470 -11.12 4.92 21.24
CA GLU A 470 -10.85 6.25 21.74
C GLU A 470 -9.60 6.82 21.09
N ILE A 471 -9.76 7.96 20.40
CA ILE A 471 -8.74 8.56 19.55
C ILE A 471 -8.29 9.89 20.16
N PRO A 472 -6.97 10.11 20.37
CA PRO A 472 -6.47 11.37 20.89
C PRO A 472 -6.41 12.47 19.82
N PHE A 473 -6.59 13.71 20.25
CA PHE A 473 -6.24 14.88 19.46
C PHE A 473 -5.47 15.90 20.31
N TRP A 474 -4.67 16.72 19.65
CA TRP A 474 -4.00 17.88 20.23
C TRP A 474 -4.33 19.12 19.41
N LEU A 475 -4.94 20.10 20.06
CA LEU A 475 -5.26 21.43 19.54
C LEU A 475 -4.20 22.46 19.98
N ILE A 476 -3.78 23.29 19.03
CA ILE A 476 -2.99 24.51 19.25
C ILE A 476 -3.77 25.71 18.73
N MET A 477 -3.97 26.68 19.61
CA MET A 477 -4.74 27.89 19.33
C MET A 477 -3.84 29.10 19.11
N PRO A 478 -4.07 29.90 18.05
CA PRO A 478 -3.34 31.14 17.81
C PRO A 478 -3.78 32.24 18.78
N ARG A 479 -2.84 33.14 19.05
CA ARG A 479 -3.07 34.38 19.80
C ARG A 479 -4.18 35.23 19.21
N LYS A 480 -5.01 35.83 20.08
CA LYS A 480 -6.12 36.70 19.70
C LYS A 480 -5.65 37.91 18.87
N GLU A 481 -4.41 38.37 19.06
CA GLU A 481 -3.81 39.50 18.33
C GLU A 481 -3.56 39.23 16.85
N VAL A 482 -3.34 37.96 16.47
CA VAL A 482 -3.07 37.55 15.09
C VAL A 482 -4.21 36.76 14.46
N SER A 483 -5.22 36.39 15.25
CA SER A 483 -6.36 35.59 14.84
C SER A 483 -7.66 36.40 14.79
N VAL A 484 -8.63 35.89 14.01
CA VAL A 484 -10.01 36.39 14.00
C VAL A 484 -10.71 36.23 15.36
N ARG A 485 -10.16 35.41 16.27
CA ARG A 485 -10.59 35.31 17.68
C ARG A 485 -10.63 36.66 18.39
N GLY A 486 -9.68 37.56 18.11
CA GLY A 486 -9.70 38.92 18.67
C GLY A 486 -10.91 39.77 18.25
N GLN A 487 -11.70 39.29 17.28
CA GLN A 487 -12.95 39.89 16.81
C GLN A 487 -14.20 39.14 17.34
N GLY A 488 -14.02 38.18 18.24
CA GLY A 488 -15.10 37.31 18.74
C GLY A 488 -15.62 36.31 17.70
N LYS A 489 -14.75 35.85 16.80
CA LYS A 489 -15.08 34.87 15.75
C LYS A 489 -14.27 33.59 15.93
N GLN A 490 -14.82 32.48 15.48
CA GLN A 490 -14.15 31.18 15.47
C GLN A 490 -12.93 31.21 14.53
N ALA A 491 -11.80 30.68 14.98
CA ALA A 491 -10.59 30.59 14.18
C ALA A 491 -10.77 29.58 13.03
N PRO A 492 -10.17 29.82 11.85
CA PRO A 492 -9.96 28.75 10.88
C PRO A 492 -9.05 27.68 11.48
N VAL A 493 -9.27 26.42 11.11
CA VAL A 493 -8.53 25.28 11.65
C VAL A 493 -7.91 24.45 10.53
N VAL A 494 -6.68 24.03 10.73
CA VAL A 494 -5.99 23.02 9.93
C VAL A 494 -5.99 21.71 10.70
N LEU A 495 -6.55 20.66 10.12
CA LEU A 495 -6.30 19.29 10.53
C LEU A 495 -4.96 18.87 9.93
N LEU A 496 -3.95 18.76 10.79
CA LEU A 496 -2.58 18.46 10.41
C LEU A 496 -2.35 16.96 10.49
N GLY A 497 -2.20 16.31 9.33
CA GLY A 497 -1.82 14.90 9.23
C GLY A 497 -0.32 14.69 9.40
N HIS A 498 0.06 13.67 10.17
CA HIS A 498 1.46 13.33 10.42
C HIS A 498 2.05 12.35 9.40
N GLY A 499 3.38 12.36 9.25
CA GLY A 499 4.12 11.43 8.40
C GLY A 499 4.08 9.96 8.87
N TYR A 500 4.52 9.06 7.99
CA TYR A 500 4.74 7.65 8.33
C TYR A 500 5.80 7.53 9.43
N THR A 501 5.57 6.64 10.39
CA THR A 501 6.36 6.44 11.63
C THR A 501 6.46 7.64 12.57
N SER A 502 5.84 8.77 12.22
CA SER A 502 5.73 9.96 13.06
C SER A 502 4.52 9.85 13.99
N ASN A 503 4.03 10.94 14.56
CA ASN A 503 2.86 10.96 15.42
C ASN A 503 2.23 12.35 15.50
N ARG A 504 1.11 12.47 16.21
CA ARG A 504 0.40 13.73 16.39
C ARG A 504 1.25 14.84 17.03
N ALA A 505 2.17 14.50 17.92
CA ALA A 505 2.91 15.49 18.72
C ALA A 505 4.06 16.13 17.93
N THR A 506 4.88 15.31 17.28
CA THR A 506 6.07 15.75 16.54
C THR A 506 5.72 16.72 15.42
N GLU A 507 4.72 16.38 14.60
CA GLU A 507 4.32 17.17 13.43
C GLU A 507 3.58 18.44 13.84
N LEU A 508 2.69 18.34 14.83
CA LEU A 508 1.97 19.50 15.34
C LEU A 508 2.92 20.54 15.93
N LEU A 509 3.87 20.12 16.78
CA LEU A 509 4.86 21.04 17.34
C LEU A 509 5.80 21.60 16.26
N GLY A 510 6.03 20.89 15.15
CA GLY A 510 6.83 21.36 14.03
C GLY A 510 6.17 22.45 13.17
N PHE A 511 4.85 22.36 12.95
CA PHE A 511 4.13 23.25 12.00
C PHE A 511 3.22 24.29 12.64
N ALA A 512 2.66 24.02 13.82
CA ALA A 512 1.57 24.84 14.37
C ALA A 512 1.97 26.30 14.64
N GLY A 513 3.22 26.55 15.05
CA GLY A 513 3.72 27.92 15.23
C GLY A 513 3.66 28.76 13.95
N PHE A 514 3.99 28.16 12.80
CA PHE A 514 3.89 28.84 11.49
C PHE A 514 2.44 29.10 11.09
N LEU A 515 1.52 28.17 11.37
CA LEU A 515 0.09 28.37 11.13
C LEU A 515 -0.49 29.46 12.05
N ALA A 516 -0.05 29.49 13.30
CA ALA A 516 -0.49 30.46 14.29
C ALA A 516 -0.09 31.90 13.92
N GLN A 517 1.05 32.10 13.25
CA GLN A 517 1.44 33.41 12.70
C GLN A 517 0.39 34.01 11.75
N PHE A 518 -0.39 33.15 11.08
CA PHE A 518 -1.48 33.56 10.19
C PHE A 518 -2.85 33.53 10.88
N GLY A 519 -2.89 33.36 12.20
CA GLY A 519 -4.13 33.33 12.96
C GLY A 519 -4.94 32.05 12.79
N VAL A 520 -4.31 30.96 12.36
CA VAL A 520 -4.92 29.66 12.06
C VAL A 520 -4.63 28.67 13.20
N ALA A 521 -5.67 27.99 13.68
CA ALA A 521 -5.55 26.91 14.66
C ALA A 521 -5.09 25.62 13.99
N ALA A 522 -4.44 24.74 14.74
CA ALA A 522 -3.98 23.45 14.24
C ALA A 522 -4.45 22.33 15.18
N ILE A 523 -5.03 21.27 14.61
CA ILE A 523 -5.35 20.04 15.32
C ILE A 523 -4.60 18.89 14.67
N SER A 524 -3.94 18.05 15.48
CA SER A 524 -3.38 16.79 15.01
C SER A 524 -3.96 15.62 15.80
N THR A 525 -4.13 14.48 15.14
CA THR A 525 -4.61 13.22 15.71
C THR A 525 -3.77 12.07 15.17
N ASP A 526 -3.76 10.92 15.85
CA ASP A 526 -2.99 9.76 15.38
C ASP A 526 -3.79 8.91 14.40
N ASN A 527 -3.16 8.61 13.26
CA ASN A 527 -3.62 7.57 12.36
C ASN A 527 -3.60 6.20 13.06
N VAL A 528 -4.26 5.21 12.47
CA VAL A 528 -4.26 3.85 12.99
C VAL A 528 -2.84 3.36 13.21
N SER A 529 -2.61 2.65 14.31
CA SER A 529 -1.32 2.11 14.73
C SER A 529 -0.21 3.14 15.02
N HIS A 530 -0.50 4.43 15.01
CA HIS A 530 0.47 5.46 15.40
C HIS A 530 0.26 5.89 16.84
N GLY A 531 1.33 6.42 17.43
CA GLY A 531 1.36 6.94 18.80
C GLY A 531 2.73 7.55 19.11
N VAL A 532 2.89 8.12 20.29
CA VAL A 532 4.14 8.78 20.68
C VAL A 532 5.14 7.73 21.22
N PRO A 533 6.26 7.46 20.53
CA PRO A 533 7.22 6.44 20.96
C PRO A 533 8.13 7.01 22.05
N ILE A 534 7.83 6.73 23.31
CA ILE A 534 8.63 7.13 24.46
C ILE A 534 9.07 5.89 25.21
N THR A 535 10.38 5.73 25.40
CA THR A 535 10.90 4.61 26.19
C THR A 535 10.71 4.85 27.69
N PRO A 536 10.67 3.79 28.52
CA PRO A 536 10.60 3.94 29.98
C PRO A 536 11.70 4.84 30.57
N GLU A 537 12.92 4.76 30.04
CA GLU A 537 14.04 5.60 30.50
C GLU A 537 13.86 7.08 30.15
N GLN A 538 13.30 7.37 28.96
CA GLN A 538 12.97 8.75 28.58
C GLN A 538 11.89 9.30 29.51
N GLU A 539 10.86 8.51 29.82
CA GLU A 539 9.80 8.88 30.74
C GLU A 539 10.31 9.22 32.14
N ASP A 540 11.13 8.34 32.72
CA ASP A 540 11.76 8.55 34.03
C ASP A 540 12.64 9.82 34.07
N MET A 541 13.19 10.23 32.93
CA MET A 541 13.99 11.45 32.81
C MET A 541 13.12 12.72 32.78
N PHE A 542 12.04 12.76 31.98
CA PHE A 542 11.28 14.01 31.79
C PHE A 542 10.18 14.22 32.82
N ARG A 543 9.60 13.15 33.40
CA ARG A 543 8.50 13.27 34.36
C ARG A 543 8.83 14.15 35.58
N PRO A 544 10.02 14.06 36.20
CA PRO A 544 10.42 14.97 37.28
C PRO A 544 10.50 16.44 36.87
N LEU A 545 10.94 16.74 35.64
CA LEU A 545 11.02 18.10 35.11
C LEU A 545 9.61 18.69 34.94
N MET A 546 8.70 17.93 34.33
CA MET A 546 7.31 18.32 34.15
C MET A 546 6.61 18.53 35.50
N ARG A 547 6.85 17.64 36.47
CA ARG A 547 6.36 17.81 37.85
C ARG A 547 6.86 19.11 38.49
N ALA A 548 8.15 19.41 38.37
CA ALA A 548 8.72 20.65 38.92
C ALA A 548 8.13 21.92 38.27
N ALA A 549 7.69 21.82 37.00
CA ALA A 549 7.00 22.89 36.28
C ALA A 549 5.49 22.98 36.60
N GLY A 550 4.93 21.99 37.31
CA GLY A 550 3.48 21.86 37.54
C GLY A 550 2.71 21.33 36.33
N LEU A 551 3.40 20.67 35.39
CA LEU A 551 2.89 20.19 34.11
C LEU A 551 2.85 18.67 34.00
N GLU A 552 3.02 17.94 35.12
CA GLU A 552 2.95 16.47 35.13
C GLU A 552 1.65 15.91 34.51
N PRO A 553 0.46 16.52 34.69
CA PRO A 553 -0.75 16.02 34.02
C PRO A 553 -0.70 16.03 32.49
N ALA A 554 0.06 16.93 31.87
CA ALA A 554 0.20 16.95 30.40
C ALA A 554 0.88 15.71 29.83
N ILE A 555 1.63 14.97 30.66
CA ILE A 555 2.30 13.73 30.25
C ILE A 555 1.26 12.70 29.80
N ASP A 556 0.21 12.52 30.61
CA ASP A 556 -0.82 11.52 30.33
C ASP A 556 -1.58 11.87 29.04
N ALA A 557 -1.76 13.17 28.75
CA ALA A 557 -2.37 13.65 27.51
C ALA A 557 -1.48 13.37 26.27
N VAL A 558 -0.18 13.64 26.38
CA VAL A 558 0.78 13.46 25.27
C VAL A 558 1.07 11.98 25.02
N LEU A 559 1.13 11.16 26.06
CA LEU A 559 1.42 9.73 25.93
C LEU A 559 0.19 8.87 25.69
N PHE A 560 -1.03 9.44 25.75
CA PHE A 560 -2.23 8.67 25.46
C PHE A 560 -2.13 8.03 24.06
N ALA A 561 -2.29 6.71 24.01
CA ALA A 561 -2.31 5.92 22.79
C ALA A 561 -3.75 5.54 22.45
N ARG A 562 -4.11 5.66 21.17
CA ARG A 562 -5.45 5.25 20.70
C ARG A 562 -5.70 3.78 21.00
N GLY A 563 -6.93 3.41 21.35
CA GLY A 563 -7.33 2.01 21.59
C GLY A 563 -6.78 1.36 22.88
N GLY A 564 -5.64 1.81 23.42
CA GLY A 564 -5.09 1.32 24.68
C GLY A 564 -4.51 -0.09 24.61
N ASP A 565 -4.71 -0.86 25.70
CA ASP A 565 -4.35 -2.28 25.86
C ASP A 565 -5.65 -3.10 25.77
N GLN A 566 -5.97 -3.62 24.58
CA GLN A 566 -7.25 -4.31 24.37
C GLN A 566 -7.23 -5.78 24.83
N ASP A 567 -6.07 -6.44 24.84
CA ASP A 567 -5.93 -7.84 25.26
C ASP A 567 -5.58 -8.01 26.75
N GLY A 568 -5.29 -6.90 27.44
CA GLY A 568 -5.04 -6.83 28.88
C GLY A 568 -3.68 -7.40 29.27
N ASP A 569 -2.72 -7.43 28.35
CA ASP A 569 -1.41 -8.03 28.57
C ASP A 569 -0.38 -7.07 29.20
N GLY A 570 -0.75 -5.80 29.36
CA GLY A 570 0.06 -4.74 29.94
C GLY A 570 0.83 -3.89 28.93
N PHE A 571 0.64 -4.11 27.63
CA PHE A 571 1.26 -3.35 26.55
C PHE A 571 0.20 -2.63 25.69
N HIS A 572 0.61 -1.56 25.01
CA HIS A 572 -0.27 -0.92 24.05
C HIS A 572 -0.42 -1.79 22.79
N ASP A 573 -1.58 -1.78 22.14
CA ASP A 573 -1.78 -2.54 20.90
C ASP A 573 -0.83 -2.13 19.75
N GLN A 574 -0.20 -0.96 19.86
CA GLN A 574 0.82 -0.44 18.96
C GLN A 574 2.25 -0.80 19.36
N ASP A 575 2.47 -1.38 20.53
CA ASP A 575 3.74 -2.00 20.93
C ASP A 575 3.71 -3.46 20.43
N LEU A 576 4.19 -3.65 19.20
CA LEU A 576 4.04 -4.88 18.45
C LEU A 576 5.08 -5.94 18.85
N ASP A 577 6.24 -5.51 19.37
CA ASP A 577 7.31 -6.39 19.84
C ASP A 577 7.38 -6.56 21.38
N LYS A 578 6.56 -5.78 22.11
CA LYS A 578 6.38 -5.82 23.56
C LYS A 578 7.62 -5.39 24.34
N ASP A 579 8.33 -4.39 23.81
CA ASP A 579 9.49 -3.81 24.48
C ASP A 579 9.15 -2.68 25.48
N GLY A 580 7.88 -2.27 25.52
CA GLY A 580 7.37 -1.17 26.34
C GLY A 580 7.26 0.17 25.61
N THR A 581 7.59 0.22 24.32
CA THR A 581 7.57 1.40 23.45
C THR A 581 6.59 1.20 22.29
N ILE A 582 5.89 2.26 21.90
CA ILE A 582 4.99 2.19 20.74
C ILE A 582 5.79 2.11 19.44
N ASP A 583 5.49 1.11 18.61
CA ASP A 583 6.00 0.98 17.23
C ASP A 583 5.16 1.84 16.27
N SER A 584 5.31 3.16 16.37
CA SER A 584 4.43 4.08 15.66
C SER A 584 4.39 3.79 14.16
N GLY A 585 3.20 3.40 13.67
CA GLY A 585 2.93 3.14 12.26
C GLY A 585 3.58 1.88 11.68
N ALA A 586 4.21 1.01 12.47
CA ALA A 586 5.00 -0.10 11.93
C ALA A 586 4.19 -1.09 11.06
N ASP A 587 2.90 -1.30 11.35
CA ASP A 587 1.99 -2.12 10.53
C ASP A 587 1.10 -1.30 9.58
N PHE A 588 1.32 0.02 9.41
CA PHE A 588 0.48 0.87 8.55
C PHE A 588 0.68 0.58 7.05
N TRP A 589 1.94 0.58 6.59
CA TRP A 589 2.33 0.21 5.23
C TRP A 589 2.96 -1.18 5.26
N THR A 590 2.28 -2.18 4.70
CA THR A 590 2.76 -3.57 4.69
C THR A 590 2.48 -4.25 3.36
N ALA A 591 3.06 -5.44 3.14
CA ALA A 591 2.70 -6.28 1.99
C ALA A 591 1.20 -6.60 1.91
N TYR A 592 0.49 -6.67 3.05
CA TYR A 592 -0.90 -7.07 3.15
C TYR A 592 -1.85 -5.99 2.58
N LEU A 593 -2.10 -6.03 1.27
CA LEU A 593 -2.76 -4.97 0.50
C LEU A 593 -4.10 -4.47 1.09
N PHE A 594 -4.95 -5.38 1.57
CA PHE A 594 -6.26 -5.02 2.12
C PHE A 594 -6.15 -4.39 3.51
N HIS A 595 -5.21 -4.87 4.34
CA HIS A 595 -4.88 -4.23 5.60
C HIS A 595 -4.37 -2.81 5.38
N MET A 596 -3.37 -2.66 4.52
CA MET A 596 -2.82 -1.36 4.12
C MET A 596 -3.92 -0.39 3.65
N ARG A 597 -4.79 -0.85 2.74
CA ARG A 597 -5.94 -0.07 2.26
C ARG A 597 -6.81 0.37 3.44
N ASP A 598 -7.16 -0.55 4.32
CA ASP A 598 -8.13 -0.30 5.38
C ASP A 598 -7.53 0.46 6.58
N MET A 599 -6.20 0.52 6.74
CA MET A 599 -5.54 1.47 7.64
C MET A 599 -5.79 2.92 7.21
N VAL A 600 -5.68 3.19 5.89
CA VAL A 600 -6.01 4.50 5.31
C VAL A 600 -7.51 4.76 5.45
N ARG A 601 -8.34 3.74 5.19
CA ARG A 601 -9.81 3.83 5.35
C ARG A 601 -10.23 4.25 6.74
N GLN A 602 -9.74 3.51 7.71
CA GLN A 602 -10.06 3.74 9.10
C GLN A 602 -9.54 5.08 9.60
N SER A 603 -8.31 5.47 9.27
CA SER A 603 -7.77 6.78 9.70
C SER A 603 -8.62 7.94 9.17
N ALA A 604 -9.09 7.89 7.93
CA ALA A 604 -9.94 8.96 7.40
C ALA A 604 -11.35 8.96 8.01
N LEU A 605 -11.89 7.80 8.40
CA LEU A 605 -13.13 7.74 9.19
C LEU A 605 -12.98 8.44 10.55
N ASP A 606 -11.82 8.27 11.20
CA ASP A 606 -11.51 8.97 12.47
C ASP A 606 -11.50 10.49 12.27
N TYR A 607 -10.88 10.99 11.18
CA TYR A 607 -10.93 12.41 10.82
C TYR A 607 -12.35 12.90 10.52
N MET A 608 -13.18 12.13 9.80
CA MET A 608 -14.58 12.50 9.53
C MET A 608 -15.38 12.65 10.83
N GLN A 609 -15.17 11.75 11.79
CA GLN A 609 -15.79 11.85 13.10
C GLN A 609 -15.31 13.09 13.87
N LEU A 610 -14.01 13.39 13.85
CA LEU A 610 -13.47 14.61 14.44
C LEU A 610 -14.07 15.88 13.81
N ILE A 611 -14.20 15.92 12.49
CA ILE A 611 -14.83 17.04 11.76
C ILE A 611 -16.29 17.19 12.19
N ARG A 612 -17.04 16.09 12.25
CA ARG A 612 -18.44 16.08 12.73
C ARG A 612 -18.55 16.60 14.16
N ILE A 613 -17.60 16.28 15.03
CA ILE A 613 -17.54 16.80 16.41
C ILE A 613 -17.30 18.31 16.41
N ILE A 614 -16.31 18.81 15.67
CA ILE A 614 -16.03 20.25 15.56
C ILE A 614 -17.27 20.99 15.05
N ARG A 615 -17.95 20.45 14.03
CA ARG A 615 -19.18 21.03 13.48
C ARG A 615 -20.34 21.07 14.46
N SER A 616 -20.29 20.27 15.53
CA SER A 616 -21.31 20.28 16.57
C SER A 616 -21.20 21.45 17.56
N TRP A 617 -20.08 22.17 17.55
CA TRP A 617 -19.82 23.33 18.40
C TRP A 617 -20.47 24.58 17.81
N ASP A 618 -21.76 24.75 18.09
CA ASP A 618 -22.67 25.71 17.45
C ASP A 618 -22.91 27.01 18.25
N GLY A 619 -22.16 27.22 19.32
CA GLY A 619 -22.36 28.33 20.26
C GLY A 619 -23.58 28.18 21.17
N LYS A 620 -24.20 26.99 21.22
CA LYS A 620 -25.28 26.65 22.16
C LYS A 620 -25.01 25.37 22.92
N ARG A 621 -24.42 24.38 22.25
CA ARG A 621 -23.98 23.13 22.89
C ARG A 621 -22.97 23.44 23.98
N LYS A 622 -23.08 22.75 25.11
CA LYS A 622 -22.14 22.82 26.23
C LYS A 622 -21.23 21.60 26.27
N TRP A 623 -20.11 21.70 26.97
CA TRP A 623 -19.28 20.53 27.26
C TRP A 623 -20.08 19.49 28.02
N MET A 624 -20.04 18.24 27.56
CA MET A 624 -20.61 17.08 28.24
C MET A 624 -19.50 16.06 28.41
N LEU A 625 -18.89 15.98 29.59
CA LEU A 625 -17.73 15.10 29.85
C LEU A 625 -17.92 14.34 31.16
N ASP A 626 -17.41 13.12 31.19
CA ASP A 626 -17.37 12.28 32.39
C ASP A 626 -16.05 12.52 33.13
N LEU A 627 -16.00 13.60 33.93
CA LEU A 627 -14.78 13.99 34.64
C LEU A 627 -14.49 13.14 35.89
N ASP A 628 -15.49 12.48 36.47
CA ASP A 628 -15.33 11.65 37.67
C ASP A 628 -15.20 10.15 37.36
N GLY A 629 -15.39 9.77 36.10
CA GLY A 629 -15.24 8.39 35.61
C GLY A 629 -16.40 7.48 36.02
N ASP A 630 -17.58 8.04 36.33
CA ASP A 630 -18.75 7.27 36.77
C ASP A 630 -19.56 6.66 35.60
N GLY A 631 -19.15 6.94 34.36
CA GLY A 631 -19.80 6.52 33.13
C GLY A 631 -20.89 7.48 32.66
N LYS A 632 -21.06 8.67 33.26
CA LYS A 632 -22.05 9.67 32.85
C LYS A 632 -21.37 11.00 32.55
N ALA A 633 -21.57 11.46 31.32
CA ALA A 633 -21.18 12.81 30.95
C ALA A 633 -22.06 13.86 31.64
N GLU A 634 -21.43 14.89 32.19
CA GLU A 634 -22.08 16.02 32.86
C GLU A 634 -21.67 17.35 32.22
N GLU A 635 -22.47 18.41 32.43
CA GLU A 635 -22.08 19.76 31.99
C GLU A 635 -20.81 20.20 32.72
N VAL A 636 -19.79 20.64 31.97
CA VAL A 636 -18.49 21.02 32.53
C VAL A 636 -18.31 22.54 32.51
N ASP A 637 -17.83 23.05 33.65
CA ASP A 637 -17.22 24.36 33.85
C ASP A 637 -15.69 24.16 33.78
N VAL A 638 -15.09 24.53 32.65
CA VAL A 638 -13.68 24.26 32.35
C VAL A 638 -12.75 25.27 33.04
N ASP A 639 -13.21 26.47 33.38
CA ASP A 639 -12.39 27.52 33.98
C ASP A 639 -12.59 27.70 35.50
N GLY A 640 -13.66 27.11 36.04
CA GLY A 640 -14.01 27.08 37.45
C GLY A 640 -14.72 28.34 37.95
N ASP A 641 -15.35 29.13 37.06
CA ASP A 641 -16.04 30.36 37.43
C ASP A 641 -17.47 30.15 38.01
N GLY A 642 -17.97 28.92 37.93
CA GLY A 642 -19.29 28.49 38.39
C GLY A 642 -20.37 28.48 37.30
N VAL A 643 -20.00 28.70 36.03
CA VAL A 643 -20.86 28.65 34.85
C VAL A 643 -20.37 27.53 33.93
N THR A 644 -21.30 26.78 33.35
CA THR A 644 -20.93 25.70 32.42
C THR A 644 -20.66 26.25 31.03
N ASP A 645 -19.55 25.81 30.43
CA ASP A 645 -18.98 26.40 29.22
C ASP A 645 -19.54 25.81 27.92
N LEU A 646 -19.41 26.59 26.85
CA LEU A 646 -19.79 26.19 25.51
C LEU A 646 -18.81 25.14 24.96
N ALA A 647 -19.32 24.14 24.27
CA ALA A 647 -18.47 23.22 23.53
C ALA A 647 -17.74 24.00 22.41
N GLY A 648 -16.43 23.78 22.31
CA GLY A 648 -15.53 24.53 21.43
C GLY A 648 -15.00 25.84 22.02
N ASP A 649 -15.43 26.26 23.21
CA ASP A 649 -14.80 27.31 24.02
C ASP A 649 -13.86 26.63 25.03
N PHE A 650 -12.57 26.60 24.72
CA PHE A 650 -11.59 25.88 25.53
C PHE A 650 -11.05 26.76 26.66
N ASP A 651 -10.87 28.06 26.41
CA ASP A 651 -10.34 28.99 27.41
C ASP A 651 -11.39 29.49 28.43
N GLY A 652 -12.68 29.26 28.16
CA GLY A 652 -13.80 29.55 29.07
C GLY A 652 -14.21 31.02 29.03
N ASP A 653 -13.86 31.77 27.99
CA ASP A 653 -14.13 33.21 27.94
C ASP A 653 -15.56 33.57 27.48
N GLY A 654 -16.38 32.55 27.20
CA GLY A 654 -17.75 32.65 26.72
C GLY A 654 -17.86 32.76 25.20
N ILE A 655 -16.76 32.64 24.45
CA ILE A 655 -16.70 32.68 22.99
C ILE A 655 -16.13 31.38 22.46
N VAL A 656 -16.88 30.71 21.58
CA VAL A 656 -16.39 29.51 20.89
C VAL A 656 -15.13 29.83 20.08
N ASP A 657 -14.05 29.10 20.37
CA ASP A 657 -12.73 29.25 19.76
C ASP A 657 -12.67 28.69 18.34
N ILE A 658 -13.22 27.48 18.17
CA ILE A 658 -13.37 26.77 16.91
C ILE A 658 -14.70 26.01 16.93
N GLY A 659 -15.34 25.83 15.78
CA GLY A 659 -16.61 25.12 15.73
C GLY A 659 -17.32 25.11 14.39
N SER A 660 -18.65 25.17 14.43
CA SER A 660 -19.53 25.13 13.26
C SER A 660 -19.29 26.21 12.20
N GLU A 661 -18.72 27.36 12.57
CA GLU A 661 -18.41 28.48 11.67
C GLU A 661 -16.93 28.52 11.25
N SER A 662 -16.07 27.67 11.81
CA SER A 662 -14.65 27.59 11.43
C SER A 662 -14.48 27.06 10.01
N PRO A 663 -13.75 27.75 9.12
CA PRO A 663 -13.22 27.10 7.92
C PRO A 663 -12.32 25.93 8.32
N ILE A 664 -12.47 24.76 7.67
CA ILE A 664 -11.66 23.57 7.95
C ILE A 664 -10.78 23.28 6.75
N TYR A 665 -9.48 23.21 7.00
CA TYR A 665 -8.47 22.81 6.01
C TYR A 665 -7.80 21.52 6.44
N VAL A 666 -7.24 20.76 5.50
CA VAL A 666 -6.40 19.60 5.81
C VAL A 666 -5.03 19.79 5.18
N MET A 667 -3.98 19.57 5.96
CA MET A 667 -2.58 19.73 5.54
C MET A 667 -1.77 18.57 6.09
N GLY A 668 -0.74 18.13 5.38
CA GLY A 668 0.19 17.17 5.94
C GLY A 668 1.31 16.79 4.98
N GLY A 669 2.42 16.32 5.54
CA GLY A 669 3.58 15.81 4.82
C GLY A 669 3.55 14.29 4.69
N SER A 670 4.00 13.74 3.56
CA SER A 670 4.13 12.28 3.36
C SER A 670 2.78 11.56 3.56
N LEU A 671 2.66 10.66 4.55
CA LEU A 671 1.39 10.05 4.95
C LEU A 671 0.29 11.09 5.22
N GLY A 672 0.61 12.20 5.89
CA GLY A 672 -0.33 13.30 6.10
C GLY A 672 -0.81 13.95 4.79
N GLY A 673 0.04 13.97 3.75
CA GLY A 673 -0.32 14.44 2.42
C GLY A 673 -1.23 13.46 1.66
N ILE A 674 -1.01 12.16 1.85
CA ILE A 674 -1.91 11.10 1.37
C ILE A 674 -3.29 11.24 2.03
N MET A 675 -3.31 11.42 3.35
CA MET A 675 -4.56 11.62 4.10
C MET A 675 -5.26 12.92 3.69
N ALA A 676 -4.53 14.02 3.47
CA ALA A 676 -5.10 15.28 3.00
C ALA A 676 -5.80 15.12 1.64
N THR A 677 -5.17 14.41 0.69
CA THR A 677 -5.78 14.13 -0.62
C THR A 677 -7.00 13.22 -0.49
N THR A 678 -6.91 12.18 0.34
CA THR A 678 -8.00 11.24 0.60
C THR A 678 -9.22 11.94 1.21
N LEU A 679 -9.01 12.76 2.24
CA LEU A 679 -10.07 13.49 2.91
C LEU A 679 -10.70 14.55 2.01
N GLY A 680 -9.90 15.27 1.23
CA GLY A 680 -10.41 16.25 0.26
C GLY A 680 -11.36 15.67 -0.79
N GLY A 681 -11.21 14.39 -1.12
CA GLY A 681 -12.13 13.67 -2.01
C GLY A 681 -13.39 13.13 -1.33
N LEU A 682 -13.41 13.02 0.00
CA LEU A 682 -14.44 12.28 0.74
C LEU A 682 -15.27 13.12 1.71
N GLU A 683 -14.75 14.22 2.24
CA GLU A 683 -15.41 15.02 3.28
C GLU A 683 -15.73 16.45 2.77
N PRO A 684 -17.00 16.72 2.38
CA PRO A 684 -17.50 18.01 1.94
C PRO A 684 -17.29 19.20 2.88
N GLU A 685 -17.10 18.97 4.19
CA GLU A 685 -16.88 20.04 5.17
C GLU A 685 -15.47 20.67 5.09
N ILE A 686 -14.59 20.13 4.24
CA ILE A 686 -13.23 20.64 4.01
C ILE A 686 -13.23 21.70 2.91
N ASP A 687 -12.74 22.89 3.24
CA ASP A 687 -12.66 24.04 2.35
C ASP A 687 -11.42 24.02 1.44
N ALA A 688 -10.31 23.45 1.91
CA ALA A 688 -9.07 23.33 1.15
C ALA A 688 -8.17 22.19 1.65
N VAL A 689 -7.39 21.61 0.73
CA VAL A 689 -6.38 20.59 1.03
C VAL A 689 -4.99 21.03 0.59
N ILE A 690 -3.99 20.77 1.43
CA ILE A 690 -2.58 21.09 1.22
C ILE A 690 -1.75 19.80 1.34
N PRO A 691 -1.77 18.93 0.32
CA PRO A 691 -1.00 17.69 0.34
C PRO A 691 0.48 17.97 0.04
N ILE A 692 1.35 17.83 1.04
CA ILE A 692 2.80 17.98 0.88
C ILE A 692 3.38 16.58 0.65
N ALA A 693 3.93 16.34 -0.54
CA ALA A 693 4.49 15.03 -0.91
C ALA A 693 3.51 13.85 -0.72
N GLY A 694 2.22 14.07 -1.02
CA GLY A 694 1.19 13.02 -0.94
C GLY A 694 1.26 11.96 -2.06
N ALA A 695 2.04 12.24 -3.12
CA ALA A 695 2.28 11.37 -4.27
C ALA A 695 1.01 10.92 -5.03
N GLY A 696 1.20 10.11 -6.07
CA GLY A 696 0.15 9.45 -6.86
C GLY A 696 0.67 8.08 -7.31
N ARG A 697 -0.23 7.10 -7.51
CA ARG A 697 0.13 5.68 -7.70
C ARG A 697 1.03 5.15 -6.59
N LEU A 698 0.47 4.98 -5.39
CA LEU A 698 1.25 4.62 -4.19
C LEU A 698 2.06 3.32 -4.32
N MET A 699 1.67 2.39 -5.20
CA MET A 699 2.47 1.20 -5.52
C MET A 699 3.79 1.56 -6.23
N ASP A 700 3.76 2.50 -7.18
CA ASP A 700 4.97 2.97 -7.87
C ASP A 700 5.90 3.71 -6.89
N VAL A 701 5.31 4.51 -5.99
CA VAL A 701 6.04 5.16 -4.90
C VAL A 701 6.70 4.13 -3.99
N GLY A 702 5.97 3.07 -3.61
CA GLY A 702 6.49 1.98 -2.78
C GLY A 702 7.72 1.32 -3.39
N ASN A 703 7.68 1.02 -4.69
CA ASN A 703 8.77 0.38 -5.42
C ASN A 703 10.08 1.20 -5.40
N ARG A 704 10.00 2.53 -5.42
CA ARG A 704 11.17 3.43 -5.45
C ARG A 704 11.45 4.15 -4.14
N SER A 705 10.74 3.79 -3.06
CA SER A 705 10.77 4.55 -1.82
C SER A 705 12.14 4.54 -1.16
N GLN A 706 12.66 5.73 -0.86
CA GLN A 706 13.83 5.88 0.01
C GLN A 706 13.47 5.93 1.50
N GLN A 707 12.18 6.01 1.85
CA GLN A 707 11.75 6.09 3.24
C GLN A 707 12.01 4.74 3.92
N GLY A 708 12.77 4.73 5.02
CA GLY A 708 12.94 3.52 5.83
C GLY A 708 11.59 3.00 6.33
N GLY A 709 11.46 1.68 6.46
CA GLY A 709 10.22 1.02 6.84
C GLY A 709 9.40 0.56 5.65
N VAL A 710 9.34 1.35 4.56
CA VAL A 710 8.51 1.00 3.40
C VAL A 710 9.11 -0.14 2.57
N PRO A 711 10.37 -0.07 2.06
CA PRO A 711 10.98 -1.19 1.36
C PRO A 711 10.98 -2.47 2.19
N GLU A 712 11.25 -2.38 3.48
CA GLU A 712 11.34 -3.51 4.40
C GLU A 712 9.96 -4.16 4.64
N ALA A 713 8.94 -3.36 4.99
CA ALA A 713 7.61 -3.85 5.34
C ALA A 713 6.75 -4.29 4.15
N VAL A 714 6.99 -3.70 2.97
CA VAL A 714 6.23 -3.95 1.74
C VAL A 714 7.00 -4.91 0.83
N LEU A 715 8.16 -4.50 0.33
CA LEU A 715 8.85 -5.23 -0.75
C LEU A 715 9.61 -6.44 -0.21
N MET A 716 10.42 -6.26 0.83
CA MET A 716 11.22 -7.34 1.41
C MET A 716 10.34 -8.42 2.05
N ARG A 717 9.14 -8.08 2.52
CA ARG A 717 8.17 -9.06 3.01
C ARG A 717 7.55 -9.90 1.89
N VAL A 718 7.32 -9.33 0.71
CA VAL A 718 6.92 -10.08 -0.49
C VAL A 718 8.08 -10.92 -1.04
N MET A 719 9.32 -10.41 -0.96
CA MET A 719 10.51 -11.12 -1.40
C MET A 719 10.95 -12.22 -0.42
N GLY A 720 10.67 -12.09 0.87
CA GLY A 720 11.15 -12.97 1.92
C GLY A 720 10.32 -14.24 2.17
N PRO A 721 10.77 -15.13 3.08
CA PRO A 721 12.06 -15.05 3.79
C PRO A 721 13.24 -15.35 2.85
N LEU A 722 14.34 -14.63 3.04
CA LEU A 722 15.57 -14.82 2.26
C LEU A 722 16.54 -15.67 3.06
N PHE A 723 17.18 -16.66 2.43
CA PHE A 723 18.27 -17.41 3.04
C PHE A 723 19.60 -16.88 2.49
N LEU A 724 20.49 -16.48 3.38
CA LEU A 724 21.74 -15.81 3.05
C LEU A 724 22.91 -16.57 3.64
N ALA A 725 24.00 -16.63 2.90
CA ALA A 725 25.26 -17.23 3.33
C ALA A 725 26.41 -16.25 3.07
N THR A 726 27.10 -15.83 4.15
CA THR A 726 28.21 -14.88 4.07
C THR A 726 29.48 -15.50 4.63
N THR A 727 30.54 -15.59 3.83
CA THR A 727 31.85 -16.07 4.27
C THR A 727 32.69 -14.91 4.75
N GLY A 728 33.06 -14.90 6.04
CA GLY A 728 33.93 -13.87 6.60
C GLY A 728 35.42 -14.16 6.38
N ASP A 729 36.26 -13.20 6.72
CA ASP A 729 37.73 -13.31 6.66
C ASP A 729 38.31 -14.46 7.51
N ASP A 730 37.53 -14.95 8.47
CA ASP A 730 37.84 -16.12 9.29
C ASP A 730 37.67 -17.46 8.54
N GLY A 731 37.25 -17.43 7.27
CA GLY A 731 36.96 -18.59 6.45
C GLY A 731 35.71 -19.36 6.88
N LEU A 732 34.88 -18.76 7.74
CA LEU A 732 33.62 -19.33 8.20
C LEU A 732 32.45 -18.70 7.44
N THR A 733 31.58 -19.54 6.90
CA THR A 733 30.35 -19.14 6.24
C THR A 733 29.20 -19.13 7.23
N ARG A 734 28.65 -17.94 7.49
CA ARG A 734 27.49 -17.72 8.36
C ARG A 734 26.22 -17.80 7.51
N VAL A 735 25.39 -18.80 7.81
CA VAL A 735 24.09 -18.98 7.17
C VAL A 735 23.01 -18.43 8.09
N HIS A 736 22.19 -17.53 7.57
CA HIS A 736 21.09 -16.89 8.29
C HIS A 736 19.87 -16.74 7.39
N SER A 737 18.68 -16.61 7.99
CA SER A 737 17.49 -16.14 7.28
C SER A 737 17.34 -14.65 7.55
N GLN A 738 17.20 -13.84 6.51
CA GLN A 738 16.77 -12.46 6.66
C GLN A 738 15.25 -12.40 6.53
N VAL A 739 14.62 -11.78 7.53
CA VAL A 739 13.17 -11.63 7.63
C VAL A 739 12.82 -10.17 7.91
N THR A 740 11.58 -9.78 7.60
CA THR A 740 11.07 -8.48 8.03
C THR A 740 10.41 -8.61 9.41
N GLU A 741 11.05 -8.05 10.43
CA GLU A 741 10.49 -7.84 11.76
C GLU A 741 9.88 -6.43 11.80
N LEU A 742 8.57 -6.34 12.03
CA LEU A 742 7.81 -5.08 11.94
C LEU A 742 8.02 -4.38 10.58
N ASN A 743 8.79 -3.29 10.57
CA ASN A 743 9.21 -2.54 9.38
C ASN A 743 10.75 -2.45 9.26
N HIS A 744 11.49 -3.40 9.84
CA HIS A 744 12.94 -3.50 9.74
C HIS A 744 13.38 -4.90 9.28
N LEU A 745 14.60 -5.00 8.76
CA LEU A 745 15.20 -6.31 8.46
C LEU A 745 15.91 -6.85 9.69
N ALA A 746 15.66 -8.13 9.98
CA ALA A 746 16.30 -8.87 11.05
C ALA A 746 16.94 -10.15 10.49
N ASP A 747 18.15 -10.45 10.96
CA ASP A 747 18.88 -11.66 10.60
C ASP A 747 18.70 -12.72 11.69
N ILE A 748 18.12 -13.87 11.32
CA ILE A 748 17.94 -15.03 12.18
C ILE A 748 19.06 -16.03 11.88
N PRO A 749 20.04 -16.24 12.79
CA PRO A 749 21.13 -17.17 12.56
C PRO A 749 20.63 -18.62 12.44
N ILE A 750 21.06 -19.33 11.39
CA ILE A 750 20.75 -20.74 11.18
C ILE A 750 21.93 -21.62 11.60
N THR A 751 23.10 -21.38 10.99
CA THR A 751 24.30 -22.17 11.25
C THR A 751 25.59 -21.49 10.79
N THR A 752 26.73 -22.08 11.11
CA THR A 752 28.04 -21.68 10.60
C THR A 752 28.74 -22.91 10.03
N LEU A 753 29.23 -22.77 8.80
CA LEU A 753 29.89 -23.82 8.03
C LEU A 753 31.32 -23.38 7.70
N SER A 754 32.17 -24.33 7.30
CA SER A 754 33.52 -24.06 6.82
C SER A 754 33.81 -24.86 5.56
N GLY A 755 34.71 -24.35 4.73
CA GLY A 755 35.14 -25.03 3.51
C GLY A 755 34.17 -24.94 2.33
N LEU A 756 33.17 -24.05 2.39
CA LEU A 756 32.34 -23.71 1.24
C LEU A 756 33.13 -22.86 0.23
N ARG A 757 32.79 -23.00 -1.06
CA ARG A 757 33.48 -22.38 -2.19
C ARG A 757 32.50 -21.72 -3.16
N PRO A 758 32.94 -20.78 -4.00
CA PRO A 758 32.13 -20.31 -5.12
C PRO A 758 31.62 -21.50 -5.97
N GLY A 759 30.35 -21.44 -6.39
CA GLY A 759 29.64 -22.50 -7.09
C GLY A 759 28.93 -23.53 -6.19
N ASP A 760 29.21 -23.57 -4.88
CA ASP A 760 28.44 -24.40 -3.95
C ASP A 760 26.97 -23.95 -3.92
N THR A 761 26.05 -24.91 -3.82
CA THR A 761 24.61 -24.64 -3.91
C THR A 761 23.95 -24.66 -2.53
N MET A 762 23.28 -23.58 -2.16
CA MET A 762 22.32 -23.58 -1.06
C MET A 762 20.96 -24.03 -1.59
N ILE A 763 20.34 -25.02 -0.94
CA ILE A 763 18.98 -25.48 -1.24
C ILE A 763 18.16 -25.33 0.02
N ALA A 764 17.01 -24.69 -0.09
CA ALA A 764 16.04 -24.61 0.99
C ALA A 764 14.70 -25.19 0.53
N GLU A 765 14.16 -26.10 1.35
CA GLU A 765 12.97 -26.89 1.06
C GLU A 765 11.86 -26.52 2.04
N ASN A 766 10.69 -26.19 1.50
CA ASN A 766 9.48 -26.07 2.29
C ASN A 766 8.98 -27.48 2.63
N LEU A 767 9.09 -27.85 3.91
CA LEU A 767 8.76 -29.19 4.39
C LEU A 767 7.25 -29.49 4.40
N GLU A 768 6.38 -28.49 4.21
CA GLU A 768 4.93 -28.66 4.18
C GLU A 768 4.44 -29.04 2.79
N ASN A 769 4.95 -28.37 1.75
CA ASN A 769 4.49 -28.55 0.37
C ASN A 769 5.54 -29.19 -0.56
N GLY A 770 6.78 -29.37 -0.09
CA GLY A 770 7.89 -29.99 -0.82
C GLY A 770 8.52 -29.10 -1.90
N GLU A 771 8.19 -27.82 -1.95
CA GLU A 771 8.80 -26.87 -2.89
C GLU A 771 10.22 -26.50 -2.45
N HIS A 772 11.12 -26.30 -3.42
CA HIS A 772 12.51 -25.99 -3.16
C HIS A 772 12.95 -24.71 -3.88
N GLY A 773 13.77 -23.92 -3.19
CA GLY A 773 14.58 -22.84 -3.76
C GLY A 773 16.05 -23.22 -3.75
N CYS A 774 16.82 -22.64 -4.67
CA CYS A 774 18.27 -22.76 -4.63
C CYS A 774 18.95 -21.47 -5.09
N SER A 775 20.23 -21.34 -4.72
CA SER A 775 21.16 -20.33 -5.25
C SER A 775 22.60 -20.81 -5.07
N TYR A 776 23.50 -20.19 -5.81
CA TYR A 776 24.92 -20.44 -5.80
C TYR A 776 25.66 -19.48 -4.86
N LEU A 777 26.71 -19.98 -4.22
CA LEU A 777 27.74 -19.15 -3.63
C LEU A 777 28.48 -18.42 -4.75
N LEU A 778 28.39 -17.11 -4.79
CA LEU A 778 29.07 -16.24 -5.74
C LEU A 778 30.34 -15.63 -5.09
N PRO A 779 31.38 -15.34 -5.87
CA PRO A 779 32.52 -14.54 -5.43
C PRO A 779 32.07 -13.12 -5.06
N GLU A 780 32.72 -12.49 -4.08
CA GLU A 780 32.42 -11.12 -3.68
C GLU A 780 32.68 -10.12 -4.84
N ALA A 781 31.69 -9.29 -5.19
CA ALA A 781 31.75 -8.38 -6.32
C ALA A 781 32.78 -7.22 -6.15
N SER A 782 33.24 -6.95 -4.93
CA SER A 782 34.05 -5.78 -4.55
C SER A 782 35.56 -6.05 -4.43
N GLY A 783 36.04 -7.24 -4.83
CA GLY A 783 37.47 -7.58 -4.79
C GLY A 783 38.03 -7.93 -3.41
N GLY A 784 37.15 -8.24 -2.44
CA GLY A 784 37.51 -8.89 -1.18
C GLY A 784 37.74 -10.40 -1.34
N THR A 785 38.22 -11.07 -0.27
CA THR A 785 38.42 -12.53 -0.22
C THR A 785 37.16 -13.29 0.21
N GLY A 786 36.01 -12.61 0.33
CA GLY A 786 34.74 -13.20 0.74
C GLY A 786 34.04 -14.00 -0.37
N VAL A 787 33.09 -14.83 0.05
CA VAL A 787 32.17 -15.57 -0.83
C VAL A 787 30.76 -15.33 -0.27
N THR A 788 29.83 -14.91 -1.11
CA THR A 788 28.47 -14.52 -0.72
C THR A 788 27.43 -15.28 -1.55
N ALA A 789 26.41 -15.83 -0.91
CA ALA A 789 25.28 -16.50 -1.57
C ALA A 789 23.97 -15.91 -1.07
N ARG A 790 23.03 -15.69 -1.99
CA ARG A 790 21.65 -15.32 -1.68
C ARG A 790 20.68 -16.29 -2.34
N ALA A 791 20.10 -17.21 -1.55
CA ALA A 791 19.03 -18.09 -2.03
C ALA A 791 17.67 -17.61 -1.58
N ARG A 792 16.77 -17.45 -2.53
CA ARG A 792 15.34 -17.28 -2.26
C ARG A 792 14.63 -18.61 -2.44
N VAL A 793 13.81 -19.01 -1.46
CA VAL A 793 12.84 -20.10 -1.67
C VAL A 793 11.60 -19.49 -2.29
N VAL A 794 11.60 -19.37 -3.61
CA VAL A 794 10.37 -19.03 -4.35
C VAL A 794 9.82 -20.29 -4.98
N ALA A 795 8.53 -20.45 -4.78
CA ALA A 795 7.71 -21.45 -5.38
C ALA A 795 7.26 -21.05 -6.79
N LEU A 796 8.22 -20.81 -7.68
CA LEU A 796 7.94 -20.63 -9.10
C LEU A 796 8.84 -21.55 -9.90
N ARG A 797 8.15 -22.50 -10.56
CA ARG A 797 8.65 -23.57 -11.44
C ARG A 797 9.65 -24.53 -10.79
N ARG A 798 9.67 -25.75 -11.33
CA ARG A 798 10.58 -26.82 -10.90
C ARG A 798 12.01 -26.37 -11.22
N ARG A 799 12.65 -25.66 -10.28
CA ARG A 799 14.06 -25.29 -10.36
C ARG A 799 14.88 -26.54 -10.63
N ARG A 800 15.68 -26.54 -11.70
CA ARG A 800 16.64 -27.60 -11.98
C ARG A 800 17.88 -27.42 -11.12
N CYS A 801 17.71 -27.40 -9.79
CA CYS A 801 18.85 -27.48 -8.89
C CYS A 801 19.59 -28.79 -9.22
N GLY A 802 20.86 -28.71 -9.59
CA GLY A 802 21.68 -29.88 -9.91
C GLY A 802 21.55 -30.95 -8.80
N ARG A 803 21.45 -32.23 -9.18
CA ARG A 803 21.15 -33.34 -8.26
C ARG A 803 22.10 -33.42 -7.04
N THR A 804 21.60 -32.95 -5.89
CA THR A 804 21.80 -33.40 -4.48
C THR A 804 23.18 -33.56 -3.82
N ALA A 805 23.29 -32.96 -2.63
CA ALA A 805 23.55 -33.67 -1.36
C ALA A 805 22.63 -33.10 -0.25
N VAL A 806 21.75 -33.92 0.33
CA VAL A 806 20.76 -33.52 1.36
C VAL A 806 21.38 -33.61 2.75
N LEU A 807 21.48 -32.49 3.48
CA LEU A 807 21.77 -32.49 4.92
C LEU A 807 20.46 -32.58 5.72
N SER A 808 19.91 -33.78 5.86
CA SER A 808 18.79 -34.00 6.79
C SER A 808 19.32 -34.07 8.22
N ARG A 809 18.92 -33.14 9.10
CA ARG A 809 18.94 -33.39 10.57
C ARG A 809 17.52 -33.53 11.07
N ARG A 810 17.06 -34.77 11.18
CA ARG A 810 15.91 -35.14 12.02
C ARG A 810 16.26 -34.78 13.47
N ARG A 811 15.57 -33.80 14.07
CA ARG A 811 15.47 -33.71 15.53
C ARG A 811 14.62 -34.89 15.99
N ALA A 812 15.29 -35.90 16.55
CA ALA A 812 14.63 -36.90 17.38
C ALA A 812 14.02 -36.18 18.59
N GLY A 813 12.75 -36.45 18.87
CA GLY A 813 11.96 -35.71 19.84
C GLY A 813 12.47 -35.79 21.28
N ALA A 814 12.07 -34.79 22.05
CA ALA A 814 11.72 -34.92 23.45
C ALA A 814 10.42 -34.13 23.65
N ARG A 815 9.48 -34.75 24.37
CA ARG A 815 8.11 -34.31 24.62
C ARG A 815 8.01 -32.94 25.28
#